data_AF-A0A1Z8A6I3-F1
#
_entry.id   AF-A0A1Z8A6I3-F1
#
_cell.length_a   1.000
_cell.length_b   1.000
_cell.length_c   1.000
_cell.angle_alpha   90.00
_cell.angle_beta   90.00
_cell.angle_gamma   90.00
#
_symmetry.space_group_name_H-M   'P 1'
#
loop_
_entity.id
_entity.type
_entity.pdbx_description
1 polymer ?
#
loop_
_entity_poly.entity_id
_entity_poly.type
_entity_poly.pdbx_seq_one_letter_code
_entity_poly.pdbx_strand_id
1 'polypeptide(L)'
;MSAVFSIIVVANGLNDPSLAAIAQLENEHVELLVCANDTGMFDAALLNAAVEQSSSKYTLILTDHQLVVSEEWLCQLANIVGENQFLGASGYSLLRATGVQMAVHSQLEEIAAVAPGSQRIDSGVPVEVAVALSEDFLFASSDYLRSQVFRSIDFLAGNVNVGSFIGRYSLRMKLNNRSVLSVVGTVAKVATENSKKTQKYKKEIKSFLQGYDGLFPINELGVRCWQRNADALRQYDEGIAASIIDGMFVGVDLQFKQKQKGRIVVTGKANDVILSDTSVRMDKLPSNETVVLFGIGAGELVETLLRDTNNEVLIVEPEAKLINYLWMRYDWSCYVENGRLRYMPIANEHAVLHSISMMQTSRFLQKVLDVNNIPTQVIRSGSYHLYPSFYKNLEVSLNWFLKLNRVSKTWVGKEKQVYDVTIVSPRCAIFVDFAECLHRLGVRTRILNVPDKANELTEDNIIQLLASLNVDASKLIVYRNRSFIESEKISLAAGLEDRIPGAQLSWWWDVPNVASFIDMQLAKHSRPAMAFANDILPVLPEGSVWLPPAAQSQFCTGELYQGDLIPGVSFVGQSRITHLKTQLKVISEILPIIGGAKFNELTSMFERFDNFNELYQRIVDVNEGINQELDVHSIKMPAQVYYLKYILEMAESAAFRVASIEALAKANIPLSIYGDDDWVGSGVVPKHLFKGIIQRKELRSLYEQSQLNLNLNFMQVSSTVNPKVLDIAACGGQVLTDVRPELDVLYPDSVIRPYGFTDVNELPDIVNTLLNGNSSCAGEKSHLRAIAERTRSHHSMENRARWLIENFSLQ
;
A
#
# COMPACT_ATOMS: atom_id res chain seq x y z
N MET A 1 -26.38 -18.03 39.92
CA MET A 1 -26.06 -16.70 39.37
C MET A 1 -27.38 -16.06 39.02
N SER A 2 -27.73 -14.89 39.56
CA SER A 2 -28.98 -14.19 39.22
C SER A 2 -28.80 -13.43 37.90
N ALA A 3 -29.81 -13.45 37.03
CA ALA A 3 -29.77 -12.73 35.76
C ALA A 3 -29.58 -11.21 35.97
N VAL A 4 -29.02 -10.53 34.96
CA VAL A 4 -28.67 -9.10 35.01
C VAL A 4 -29.78 -8.23 34.39
N PHE A 5 -30.71 -8.85 33.68
CA PHE A 5 -31.78 -8.18 32.94
C PHE A 5 -32.93 -9.15 32.65
N SER A 6 -34.18 -8.69 32.77
CA SER A 6 -35.35 -9.53 32.46
C SER A 6 -36.14 -8.98 31.25
N ILE A 7 -36.60 -9.84 30.36
CA ILE A 7 -37.51 -9.48 29.27
C ILE A 7 -38.86 -10.10 29.61
N ILE A 8 -39.85 -9.26 29.87
CA ILE A 8 -41.22 -9.72 30.10
C ILE A 8 -41.93 -9.74 28.76
N VAL A 9 -42.44 -10.89 28.33
CA VAL A 9 -43.16 -11.04 27.06
C VAL A 9 -44.61 -11.36 27.35
N VAL A 10 -45.51 -10.47 26.95
CA VAL A 10 -46.96 -10.69 27.04
C VAL A 10 -47.43 -11.27 25.72
N ALA A 11 -47.91 -12.51 25.76
CA ALA A 11 -48.36 -13.25 24.59
C ALA A 11 -49.73 -13.89 24.85
N ASN A 12 -50.55 -14.03 23.80
CA ASN A 12 -51.90 -14.60 23.93
C ASN A 12 -51.92 -16.09 24.31
N GLY A 13 -50.77 -16.78 24.28
CA GLY A 13 -50.63 -18.14 24.78
C GLY A 13 -49.18 -18.60 24.75
N LEU A 14 -48.85 -19.64 25.52
CA LEU A 14 -47.48 -20.20 25.57
C LEU A 14 -47.01 -20.82 24.25
N ASN A 15 -47.95 -21.10 23.33
CA ASN A 15 -47.68 -21.66 22.02
C ASN A 15 -47.59 -20.60 20.90
N ASP A 16 -47.50 -19.32 21.24
CA ASP A 16 -47.33 -18.25 20.24
C ASP A 16 -46.01 -18.47 19.47
N PRO A 17 -46.04 -18.63 18.14
CA PRO A 17 -44.85 -18.93 17.35
C PRO A 17 -43.79 -17.83 17.40
N SER A 18 -44.16 -16.59 17.76
CA SER A 18 -43.21 -15.51 18.00
C SER A 18 -42.32 -15.76 19.22
N LEU A 19 -42.80 -16.51 20.22
CA LEU A 19 -42.02 -16.86 21.42
C LEU A 19 -40.83 -17.76 21.10
N ALA A 20 -40.90 -18.61 20.06
CA ALA A 20 -39.79 -19.47 19.67
C ALA A 20 -38.56 -18.67 19.19
N ALA A 21 -38.78 -17.52 18.55
CA ALA A 21 -37.71 -16.62 18.14
C ALA A 21 -37.18 -15.82 19.34
N ILE A 22 -38.05 -15.41 20.25
CA ILE A 22 -37.70 -14.61 21.43
C ILE A 22 -36.96 -15.46 22.49
N ALA A 23 -37.29 -16.75 22.62
CA ALA A 23 -36.59 -17.68 23.51
C ALA A 23 -35.09 -17.80 23.21
N GLN A 24 -34.65 -17.49 21.98
CA GLN A 24 -33.23 -17.46 21.61
C GLN A 24 -32.45 -16.32 22.28
N LEU A 25 -33.15 -15.33 22.84
CA LEU A 25 -32.54 -14.19 23.56
C LEU A 25 -32.16 -14.56 25.00
N GLU A 26 -32.77 -15.61 25.56
CA GLU A 26 -32.48 -16.06 26.92
C GLU A 26 -31.04 -16.58 27.04
N ASN A 27 -30.30 -16.07 28.01
CA ASN A 27 -28.90 -16.48 28.26
C ASN A 27 -28.50 -16.19 29.72
N GLU A 28 -27.24 -16.44 30.08
CA GLU A 28 -26.74 -16.27 31.46
C GLU A 28 -26.89 -14.84 32.05
N HIS A 29 -27.19 -13.84 31.21
CA HIS A 29 -27.43 -12.45 31.62
C HIS A 29 -28.87 -11.96 31.37
N VAL A 30 -29.67 -12.67 30.58
CA VAL A 30 -31.01 -12.27 30.16
C VAL A 30 -32.01 -13.37 30.50
N GLU A 31 -32.94 -13.04 31.39
CA GLU A 31 -34.04 -13.91 31.79
C GLU A 31 -35.30 -13.56 30.99
N LEU A 32 -36.00 -14.57 30.47
CA LEU A 32 -37.25 -14.36 29.73
C LEU A 32 -38.45 -14.74 30.62
N LEU A 33 -39.34 -13.79 30.88
CA LEU A 33 -40.55 -13.98 31.66
C LEU A 33 -41.77 -13.88 30.75
N VAL A 34 -42.36 -15.02 30.37
CA VAL A 34 -43.51 -15.03 29.48
C VAL A 34 -44.82 -14.94 30.29
N CYS A 35 -45.48 -13.80 30.19
CA CYS A 35 -46.86 -13.58 30.62
C CYS A 35 -47.82 -14.10 29.55
N ALA A 36 -48.19 -15.37 29.62
CA ALA A 36 -49.23 -15.91 28.76
C ALA A 36 -50.58 -15.92 29.49
N ASN A 37 -51.65 -15.51 28.80
CA ASN A 37 -53.02 -15.74 29.28
C ASN A 37 -53.90 -16.30 28.16
N ASP A 38 -54.21 -17.59 28.28
CA ASP A 38 -55.03 -18.34 27.31
C ASP A 38 -56.48 -17.83 27.21
N THR A 39 -56.92 -16.96 28.13
CA THR A 39 -58.25 -16.31 28.10
C THR A 39 -58.29 -14.99 27.32
N GLY A 40 -57.13 -14.48 26.87
CA GLY A 40 -57.01 -13.24 26.07
C GLY A 40 -57.25 -11.92 26.82
N MET A 41 -57.58 -11.99 28.12
CA MET A 41 -57.85 -10.84 28.99
C MET A 41 -56.70 -10.63 29.97
N PHE A 42 -55.85 -9.61 29.76
CA PHE A 42 -54.73 -9.35 30.68
C PHE A 42 -55.16 -8.47 31.84
N ASP A 43 -54.93 -8.95 33.06
CA ASP A 43 -55.21 -8.22 34.29
C ASP A 43 -53.93 -7.79 35.01
N ALA A 44 -54.11 -6.78 35.86
CA ALA A 44 -53.07 -6.15 36.67
C ALA A 44 -52.24 -7.17 37.47
N ALA A 45 -52.86 -8.24 37.96
CA ALA A 45 -52.21 -9.23 38.80
C ALA A 45 -51.15 -10.03 38.02
N LEU A 46 -51.43 -10.37 36.76
CA LEU A 46 -50.50 -11.14 35.93
C LEU A 46 -49.23 -10.35 35.59
N LEU A 47 -49.37 -9.06 35.30
CA LEU A 47 -48.23 -8.17 35.02
C LEU A 47 -47.40 -7.93 36.29
N ASN A 48 -48.04 -7.67 37.42
CA ASN A 48 -47.32 -7.50 38.70
C ASN A 48 -46.55 -8.75 39.08
N ALA A 49 -47.11 -9.94 38.89
CA ALA A 49 -46.42 -11.19 39.19
C ALA A 49 -45.13 -11.36 38.36
N ALA A 50 -45.13 -10.98 37.07
CA ALA A 50 -43.93 -11.05 36.24
C ALA A 50 -42.92 -9.95 36.55
N VAL A 51 -43.38 -8.75 36.90
CA VAL A 51 -42.50 -7.67 37.37
C VAL A 51 -41.85 -8.05 38.70
N GLU A 52 -42.59 -8.63 39.64
CA GLU A 52 -42.07 -9.11 40.92
C GLU A 52 -41.09 -10.29 40.76
N GLN A 53 -41.28 -11.13 39.75
CA GLN A 53 -40.35 -12.22 39.41
C GLN A 53 -39.08 -11.72 38.69
N SER A 54 -39.09 -10.51 38.13
CA SER A 54 -37.92 -9.97 37.44
C SER A 54 -36.76 -9.72 38.40
N SER A 55 -35.59 -10.25 38.04
CA SER A 55 -34.40 -10.20 38.90
C SER A 55 -33.72 -8.82 38.95
N SER A 56 -34.07 -7.89 38.04
CA SER A 56 -33.66 -6.47 38.03
C SER A 56 -34.42 -5.60 36.99
N LYS A 57 -33.74 -4.69 36.25
CA LYS A 57 -34.35 -3.87 35.18
C LYS A 57 -34.97 -4.76 34.11
N TYR A 58 -36.16 -4.41 33.63
CA TYR A 58 -36.86 -5.20 32.63
C TYR A 58 -37.36 -4.39 31.44
N THR A 59 -37.60 -5.10 30.33
CA THR A 59 -38.29 -4.58 29.14
C THR A 59 -39.54 -5.41 28.88
N LEU A 60 -40.65 -4.74 28.59
CA LEU A 60 -41.93 -5.39 28.30
C LEU A 60 -42.16 -5.44 26.77
N ILE A 61 -42.40 -6.63 26.25
CA ILE A 61 -42.74 -6.88 24.84
C ILE A 61 -44.20 -7.36 24.79
N LEU A 62 -45.05 -6.67 24.01
CA LEU A 62 -46.37 -7.17 23.66
C LEU A 62 -46.33 -7.80 22.26
N THR A 63 -46.62 -9.10 22.15
CA THR A 63 -46.57 -9.79 20.86
C THR A 63 -47.85 -9.65 20.03
N ASP A 64 -48.98 -9.31 20.66
CA ASP A 64 -50.28 -9.19 19.99
C ASP A 64 -50.83 -7.75 20.02
N HIS A 65 -51.41 -7.33 18.90
CA HIS A 65 -52.00 -6.00 18.67
C HIS A 65 -53.49 -5.95 19.05
N GLN A 66 -54.13 -7.10 19.30
CA GLN A 66 -55.54 -7.22 19.68
C GLN A 66 -55.74 -7.55 21.17
N LEU A 67 -54.73 -7.30 22.01
CA LEU A 67 -54.80 -7.57 23.45
C LEU A 67 -55.99 -6.84 24.09
N VAL A 68 -56.92 -7.59 24.68
CA VAL A 68 -57.96 -7.02 25.52
C VAL A 68 -57.37 -6.79 26.91
N VAL A 69 -57.10 -5.53 27.23
CA VAL A 69 -56.50 -5.12 28.52
C VAL A 69 -57.56 -4.47 29.40
N SER A 70 -57.55 -4.77 30.69
CA SER A 70 -58.43 -4.09 31.63
C SER A 70 -58.00 -2.64 31.87
N GLU A 71 -58.93 -1.77 32.27
CA GLU A 71 -58.64 -0.38 32.65
C GLU A 71 -57.63 -0.31 33.81
N GLU A 72 -57.74 -1.25 34.76
CA GLU A 72 -56.79 -1.42 35.86
C GLU A 72 -55.39 -1.81 35.38
N TRP A 73 -55.28 -2.69 34.38
CA TRP A 73 -54.00 -3.07 33.79
C TRP A 73 -53.33 -1.89 33.09
N LEU A 74 -54.08 -1.10 32.33
CA LEU A 74 -53.58 0.12 31.68
C LEU A 74 -53.12 1.18 32.69
N CYS A 75 -53.88 1.37 33.78
CA CYS A 75 -53.48 2.28 34.86
C CYS A 75 -52.18 1.82 35.54
N GLN A 76 -52.03 0.52 35.81
CA GLN A 76 -50.82 -0.02 36.41
C GLN A 76 -49.62 0.01 35.47
N LEU A 77 -49.82 -0.34 34.20
CA LEU A 77 -48.80 -0.21 33.18
C LEU A 77 -48.30 1.24 33.08
N ALA A 78 -49.21 2.22 33.08
CA ALA A 78 -48.84 3.63 33.05
C ALA A 78 -47.99 4.05 34.26
N ASN A 79 -48.27 3.49 35.44
CA ASN A 79 -47.48 3.74 36.65
C ASN A 79 -46.09 3.07 36.59
N ILE A 80 -46.01 1.89 35.99
CA ILE A 80 -44.77 1.10 35.82
C ILE A 80 -43.84 1.72 34.76
N VAL A 81 -44.39 2.19 33.64
CA VAL A 81 -43.65 2.75 32.50
C VAL A 81 -42.98 4.10 32.82
N GLY A 82 -43.38 4.77 33.90
CA GLY A 82 -42.70 5.97 34.40
C GLY A 82 -41.20 5.76 34.71
N GLU A 83 -40.78 4.52 35.00
CA GLU A 83 -39.38 4.16 35.28
C GLU A 83 -38.79 3.08 34.34
N ASN A 84 -39.59 2.43 33.47
CA ASN A 84 -39.17 1.32 32.59
C ASN A 84 -39.74 1.41 31.14
N GLN A 85 -39.13 0.70 30.18
CA GLN A 85 -39.42 0.83 28.73
C GLN A 85 -40.47 -0.18 28.20
N PHE A 86 -41.32 0.24 27.25
CA PHE A 86 -42.42 -0.54 26.65
C PHE A 86 -42.28 -0.70 25.12
N LEU A 87 -42.41 -1.92 24.60
CA LEU A 87 -42.38 -2.22 23.16
C LEU A 87 -43.67 -2.94 22.74
N GLY A 88 -44.49 -2.28 21.90
CA GLY A 88 -45.71 -2.86 21.33
C GLY A 88 -45.53 -3.29 19.86
N ALA A 89 -46.40 -4.19 19.39
CA ALA A 89 -46.40 -4.76 18.03
C ALA A 89 -46.50 -3.74 16.88
N SER A 90 -46.88 -2.48 17.16
CA SER A 90 -47.05 -1.40 16.18
C SER A 90 -45.96 -0.31 16.23
N GLY A 91 -44.90 -0.49 17.03
CA GLY A 91 -43.97 0.59 17.37
C GLY A 91 -44.42 1.39 18.59
N TYR A 92 -43.48 2.13 19.20
CA TYR A 92 -43.66 2.85 20.46
C TYR A 92 -44.94 3.72 20.47
N SER A 93 -45.81 3.51 21.45
CA SER A 93 -46.87 4.46 21.81
C SER A 93 -46.45 5.15 23.11
N LEU A 94 -46.22 6.47 23.06
CA LEU A 94 -45.92 7.27 24.25
C LEU A 94 -47.23 7.59 24.99
N LEU A 95 -47.57 6.81 26.01
CA LEU A 95 -48.67 7.13 26.93
C LEU A 95 -48.21 8.22 27.91
N ARG A 96 -48.73 9.45 27.78
CA ARG A 96 -48.58 10.48 28.81
C ARG A 96 -49.86 10.55 29.65
N ALA A 97 -49.73 10.31 30.94
CA ALA A 97 -50.83 10.39 31.90
C ALA A 97 -51.19 11.86 32.16
N THR A 98 -52.18 12.40 31.42
CA THR A 98 -52.96 13.55 31.89
C THR A 98 -54.41 13.46 31.40
N GLY A 99 -55.32 13.11 32.32
CA GLY A 99 -56.77 13.37 32.23
C GLY A 99 -57.58 12.45 31.32
N VAL A 100 -58.08 11.32 31.87
CA VAL A 100 -59.10 10.50 31.21
C VAL A 100 -60.48 11.12 31.46
N GLN A 101 -61.15 11.59 30.41
CA GLN A 101 -62.60 11.78 30.42
C GLN A 101 -63.23 10.80 29.43
N MET A 102 -64.13 9.96 29.93
CA MET A 102 -64.78 8.90 29.17
C MET A 102 -65.82 9.45 28.21
N ALA A 103 -65.67 9.16 26.92
CA ALA A 103 -66.79 9.10 25.98
C ALA A 103 -67.25 7.65 25.88
N VAL A 104 -68.49 7.41 26.27
CA VAL A 104 -69.17 6.11 26.26
C VAL A 104 -69.46 5.72 24.81
N HIS A 105 -68.98 4.54 24.41
CA HIS A 105 -69.28 3.78 23.18
C HIS A 105 -68.70 4.28 21.85
N SER A 106 -67.53 3.73 21.49
CA SER A 106 -67.21 3.33 20.11
C SER A 106 -66.05 2.33 20.12
N GLN A 107 -66.10 1.33 19.24
CA GLN A 107 -65.04 0.34 19.03
C GLN A 107 -63.69 1.02 18.85
N LEU A 108 -62.64 0.42 19.43
CA LEU A 108 -61.29 0.96 19.50
C LEU A 108 -60.56 0.75 18.17
N GLU A 109 -61.03 1.41 17.12
CA GLU A 109 -60.24 1.65 15.91
C GLU A 109 -59.65 3.07 16.04
N GLU A 110 -58.34 3.12 16.26
CA GLU A 110 -57.47 4.30 16.18
C GLU A 110 -57.37 5.22 17.44
N ILE A 111 -56.18 5.25 18.06
CA ILE A 111 -55.78 6.29 19.01
C ILE A 111 -55.27 7.48 18.19
N ALA A 112 -56.11 8.51 18.01
CA ALA A 112 -55.72 9.75 17.34
C ALA A 112 -55.02 10.71 18.32
N ALA A 113 -53.79 11.14 17.99
CA ALA A 113 -53.11 12.24 18.69
C ALA A 113 -53.55 13.58 18.08
N VAL A 114 -54.28 14.39 18.85
CA VAL A 114 -54.69 15.75 18.43
C VAL A 114 -53.62 16.75 18.91
N ALA A 115 -53.00 17.48 17.97
CA ALA A 115 -52.14 18.62 18.27
C ALA A 115 -52.98 19.87 18.61
N PRO A 116 -52.50 20.81 19.44
CA PRO A 116 -53.23 22.03 19.74
C PRO A 116 -53.17 22.98 18.53
N GLY A 117 -54.19 22.92 17.68
CA GLY A 117 -54.39 23.80 16.55
C GLY A 117 -55.65 23.39 15.80
N SER A 118 -56.62 24.29 15.73
CA SER A 118 -57.95 24.06 15.15
C SER A 118 -57.92 23.90 13.63
N GLN A 119 -57.43 22.75 13.13
CA GLN A 119 -57.68 22.25 11.78
C GLN A 119 -57.92 20.75 11.83
N ARG A 120 -59.15 20.33 11.51
CA ARG A 120 -59.45 18.94 11.14
C ARG A 120 -58.75 18.68 9.81
N ILE A 121 -57.86 17.69 9.78
CA ILE A 121 -57.33 17.14 8.53
C ILE A 121 -58.29 16.03 8.12
N ASP A 122 -58.99 16.21 7.00
CA ASP A 122 -59.84 15.15 6.43
C ASP A 122 -58.97 14.01 5.88
N SER A 123 -59.45 12.78 6.05
CA SER A 123 -58.77 11.55 5.61
C SER A 123 -58.54 11.55 4.10
N GLY A 124 -57.28 11.59 3.65
CA GLY A 124 -56.92 11.32 2.25
C GLY A 124 -55.75 12.10 1.63
N VAL A 125 -55.06 12.99 2.35
CA VAL A 125 -53.92 13.76 1.80
C VAL A 125 -52.60 13.34 2.47
N PRO A 126 -51.50 13.11 1.72
CA PRO A 126 -50.20 12.74 2.29
C PRO A 126 -49.63 13.87 3.15
N VAL A 127 -49.11 13.51 4.32
CA VAL A 127 -48.52 14.47 5.28
C VAL A 127 -47.06 14.75 4.88
N GLU A 128 -46.76 15.98 4.44
CA GLU A 128 -45.41 16.50 4.15
C GLU A 128 -44.64 16.97 5.39
N VAL A 129 -44.75 16.30 6.54
CA VAL A 129 -44.03 16.70 7.76
C VAL A 129 -43.08 15.60 8.21
N ALA A 130 -41.79 15.94 8.24
CA ALA A 130 -40.72 15.03 8.66
C ALA A 130 -40.88 14.63 10.13
N VAL A 131 -40.85 13.31 10.38
CA VAL A 131 -40.82 12.73 11.73
C VAL A 131 -39.36 12.68 12.20
N ALA A 132 -39.06 13.31 13.34
CA ALA A 132 -37.77 13.19 14.00
C ALA A 132 -37.75 11.94 14.89
N LEU A 133 -36.82 11.02 14.63
CA LEU A 133 -36.60 9.82 15.46
C LEU A 133 -35.60 10.15 16.58
N SER A 134 -35.94 9.81 17.83
CA SER A 134 -35.04 9.93 18.99
C SER A 134 -34.05 8.75 19.07
N GLU A 135 -33.00 8.90 19.87
CA GLU A 135 -31.84 7.98 19.99
C GLU A 135 -32.22 6.53 20.36
N ASP A 136 -33.38 6.32 20.97
CA ASP A 136 -33.85 5.01 21.45
C ASP A 136 -34.55 4.16 20.38
N PHE A 137 -34.79 4.70 19.19
CA PHE A 137 -35.47 4.00 18.08
C PHE A 137 -34.60 2.91 17.41
N LEU A 138 -33.30 2.86 17.71
CA LEU A 138 -32.29 2.16 16.92
C LEU A 138 -32.09 0.66 17.26
N PHE A 139 -32.90 0.09 18.15
CA PHE A 139 -32.78 -1.33 18.55
C PHE A 139 -33.99 -2.21 18.22
N ALA A 140 -35.05 -1.68 17.59
CA ALA A 140 -36.17 -2.50 17.15
C ALA A 140 -35.90 -3.10 15.75
N SER A 141 -35.46 -4.35 15.72
CA SER A 141 -35.58 -5.22 14.55
C SER A 141 -36.99 -5.79 14.54
N SER A 142 -37.80 -5.52 13.51
CA SER A 142 -38.95 -6.38 13.26
C SER A 142 -39.28 -6.54 11.78
N ASP A 143 -39.71 -7.75 11.46
CA ASP A 143 -40.24 -8.20 10.18
C ASP A 143 -41.45 -7.37 9.67
N TYR A 144 -41.93 -6.39 10.45
CA TYR A 144 -42.91 -5.38 10.02
C TYR A 144 -42.45 -4.60 8.77
N LEU A 145 -41.17 -4.27 8.68
CA LEU A 145 -40.60 -3.63 7.48
C LEU A 145 -40.47 -4.60 6.29
N ARG A 146 -40.50 -5.92 6.53
CA ARG A 146 -40.42 -6.95 5.48
C ARG A 146 -41.79 -7.33 4.92
N SER A 147 -42.88 -7.11 5.67
CA SER A 147 -44.23 -7.53 5.28
C SER A 147 -45.13 -6.42 4.71
N GLN A 148 -44.66 -5.16 4.69
CA GLN A 148 -45.41 -4.02 4.14
C GLN A 148 -45.00 -3.72 2.69
N VAL A 149 -45.97 -3.62 1.78
CA VAL A 149 -45.75 -3.17 0.39
C VAL A 149 -45.75 -1.65 0.36
N PHE A 150 -44.56 -1.04 0.48
CA PHE A 150 -44.40 0.40 0.29
C PHE A 150 -44.44 0.76 -1.20
N ARG A 151 -45.22 1.77 -1.60
CA ARG A 151 -45.24 2.27 -2.99
C ARG A 151 -43.94 2.98 -3.41
N SER A 152 -43.17 3.51 -2.46
CA SER A 152 -41.78 3.94 -2.64
C SER A 152 -41.13 4.24 -1.28
N ILE A 153 -39.86 3.87 -1.11
CA ILE A 153 -38.98 4.43 -0.08
C ILE A 153 -37.79 5.01 -0.85
N ASP A 154 -37.62 6.34 -0.82
CA ASP A 154 -36.54 7.00 -1.53
C ASP A 154 -35.18 6.70 -0.89
N PHE A 155 -34.40 5.87 -1.56
CA PHE A 155 -32.95 5.76 -1.38
C PHE A 155 -32.28 6.05 -2.72
N LEU A 156 -31.40 7.06 -2.77
CA LEU A 156 -30.66 7.42 -3.99
C LEU A 156 -29.55 6.37 -4.29
N ALA A 157 -29.90 5.45 -5.20
CA ALA A 157 -29.14 4.63 -6.17
C ALA A 157 -27.82 3.91 -5.72
N GLY A 158 -27.62 2.60 -5.90
CA GLY A 158 -28.42 1.56 -6.55
C GLY A 158 -27.85 0.15 -6.33
N ASN A 159 -28.70 -0.83 -6.65
CA ASN A 159 -28.56 -2.27 -6.87
C ASN A 159 -27.86 -3.22 -5.86
N VAL A 160 -28.73 -4.08 -5.30
CA VAL A 160 -28.64 -5.54 -5.02
C VAL A 160 -27.57 -6.01 -4.02
N ASN A 161 -27.90 -5.88 -2.73
CA ASN A 161 -27.92 -6.95 -1.71
C ASN A 161 -28.01 -6.29 -0.32
N VAL A 162 -29.21 -6.22 0.26
CA VAL A 162 -29.44 -5.55 1.56
C VAL A 162 -29.94 -6.54 2.60
N GLY A 163 -28.99 -7.20 3.27
CA GLY A 163 -29.13 -7.63 4.65
C GLY A 163 -28.14 -6.80 5.49
N SER A 164 -28.59 -6.23 6.61
CA SER A 164 -27.87 -5.30 7.53
C SER A 164 -27.92 -3.80 7.18
N PHE A 165 -28.96 -3.08 7.66
CA PHE A 165 -28.99 -1.62 7.50
C PHE A 165 -29.49 -0.77 8.68
N ILE A 166 -30.02 -1.33 9.76
CA ILE A 166 -30.50 -0.51 10.90
C ILE A 166 -29.39 -0.26 11.95
N GLY A 167 -28.58 -1.27 12.29
CA GLY A 167 -27.46 -1.10 13.24
C GLY A 167 -26.30 -0.22 12.74
N ARG A 168 -26.07 -0.15 11.43
CA ARG A 168 -24.98 0.63 10.80
C ARG A 168 -25.18 2.15 10.90
N TYR A 169 -26.43 2.62 10.99
CA TYR A 169 -26.76 4.05 11.05
C TYR A 169 -26.57 4.62 12.48
N SER A 170 -26.93 3.85 13.50
CA SER A 170 -26.79 4.20 14.93
C SER A 170 -25.34 4.46 15.33
N LEU A 171 -24.45 3.55 14.95
CA LEU A 171 -23.02 3.61 15.25
C LEU A 171 -22.36 4.87 14.65
N ARG A 172 -22.79 5.26 13.44
CA ARG A 172 -22.31 6.47 12.75
C ARG A 172 -22.77 7.78 13.40
N MET A 173 -23.98 7.82 13.97
CA MET A 173 -24.46 9.02 14.67
C MET A 173 -23.73 9.23 15.99
N LYS A 174 -23.52 8.14 16.74
CA LYS A 174 -22.86 8.16 18.06
C LYS A 174 -21.38 8.53 17.96
N LEU A 175 -20.65 8.03 16.96
CA LEU A 175 -19.24 8.38 16.70
C LEU A 175 -19.02 9.85 16.31
N ASN A 176 -20.08 10.59 15.95
CA ASN A 176 -19.99 11.96 15.45
C ASN A 176 -20.43 13.04 16.45
N ASN A 177 -20.78 12.69 17.70
CA ASN A 177 -21.23 13.63 18.73
C ASN A 177 -22.27 14.66 18.23
N ARG A 178 -23.17 14.23 17.34
CA ARG A 178 -24.25 15.06 16.79
C ARG A 178 -25.60 14.48 17.18
N SER A 179 -26.29 15.16 18.08
CA SER A 179 -27.71 14.97 18.41
C SER A 179 -28.66 15.62 17.39
N VAL A 180 -28.16 16.10 16.23
CA VAL A 180 -28.97 16.75 15.19
C VAL A 180 -28.71 16.16 13.81
N LEU A 181 -29.75 15.56 13.24
CA LEU A 181 -29.85 15.13 11.85
C LEU A 181 -29.77 16.39 10.95
N SER A 182 -28.71 16.53 10.14
CA SER A 182 -28.61 17.62 9.16
C SER A 182 -28.84 17.06 7.76
N VAL A 183 -29.96 17.45 7.15
CA VAL A 183 -30.24 17.23 5.73
C VAL A 183 -29.28 18.09 4.91
N VAL A 184 -28.46 17.49 4.05
CA VAL A 184 -27.70 18.23 3.05
C VAL A 184 -28.63 18.51 1.89
N GLY A 185 -29.33 19.64 1.96
CA GLY A 185 -29.99 20.21 0.79
C GLY A 185 -28.95 20.75 -0.18
N THR A 186 -29.17 20.54 -1.47
CA THR A 186 -28.45 21.24 -2.55
C THR A 186 -28.69 22.74 -2.43
N VAL A 187 -27.79 23.48 -1.77
CA VAL A 187 -27.67 24.93 -1.96
C VAL A 187 -26.20 25.34 -1.96
N ALA A 188 -25.91 26.15 -2.97
CA ALA A 188 -24.71 26.89 -3.35
C ALA A 188 -23.54 27.02 -2.36
N LYS A 189 -22.35 26.93 -2.97
CA LYS A 189 -21.01 27.30 -2.48
C LYS A 189 -21.02 28.51 -1.52
N VAL A 190 -20.75 28.28 -0.24
CA VAL A 190 -19.86 29.13 0.57
C VAL A 190 -19.05 28.22 1.49
N ALA A 191 -17.75 28.14 1.23
CA ALA A 191 -16.82 27.35 2.03
C ALA A 191 -16.42 28.12 3.29
N THR A 192 -16.77 27.59 4.47
CA THR A 192 -16.11 27.93 5.73
C THR A 192 -15.20 26.77 6.15
N GLU A 193 -13.96 27.08 6.50
CA GLU A 193 -12.86 26.13 6.73
C GLU A 193 -13.13 25.04 7.79
N ASN A 194 -14.06 25.28 8.72
CA ASN A 194 -14.44 24.31 9.76
C ASN A 194 -15.29 23.13 9.24
N SER A 195 -15.97 23.27 8.10
CA SER A 195 -16.78 22.16 7.54
C SER A 195 -15.90 21.05 6.94
N LYS A 196 -14.73 21.42 6.40
CA LYS A 196 -13.78 20.49 5.76
C LYS A 196 -13.17 19.52 6.77
N LYS A 197 -12.76 19.99 7.96
CA LYS A 197 -12.25 19.10 9.04
C LYS A 197 -13.31 18.08 9.47
N THR A 198 -14.55 18.53 9.69
CA THR A 198 -15.64 17.64 10.16
C THR A 198 -16.05 16.61 9.10
N GLN A 199 -16.05 16.97 7.82
CA GLN A 199 -16.31 16.03 6.72
C GLN A 199 -15.19 14.99 6.54
N LYS A 200 -13.93 15.39 6.72
CA LYS A 200 -12.77 14.48 6.66
C LYS A 200 -12.89 13.37 7.72
N TYR A 201 -13.13 13.75 8.97
CA TYR A 201 -13.34 12.81 10.09
C TYR A 201 -14.51 11.84 9.86
N LYS A 202 -15.65 12.33 9.33
CA LYS A 202 -16.81 11.48 9.00
C LYS A 202 -16.50 10.40 7.95
N LYS A 203 -15.65 10.72 6.97
CA LYS A 203 -15.25 9.82 5.90
C LYS A 203 -14.30 8.73 6.42
N GLU A 204 -13.34 9.11 7.27
CA GLU A 204 -12.40 8.20 7.92
C GLU A 204 -13.13 7.19 8.82
N ILE A 205 -14.05 7.64 9.68
CA ILE A 205 -14.85 6.74 10.54
C ILE A 205 -15.78 5.83 9.72
N LYS A 206 -16.34 6.34 8.62
CA LYS A 206 -17.17 5.55 7.70
C LYS A 206 -16.35 4.42 7.02
N SER A 207 -15.11 4.71 6.64
CA SER A 207 -14.15 3.73 6.09
C SER A 207 -13.76 2.71 7.16
N PHE A 208 -13.44 3.19 8.37
CA PHE A 208 -13.12 2.36 9.54
C PHE A 208 -14.20 1.33 9.85
N LEU A 209 -15.49 1.67 9.75
CA LEU A 209 -16.57 0.74 10.07
C LEU A 209 -16.85 -0.33 8.99
N GLN A 210 -16.28 -0.20 7.79
CA GLN A 210 -16.41 -1.23 6.74
C GLN A 210 -15.46 -2.40 7.07
N GLY A 211 -16.04 -3.55 7.45
CA GLY A 211 -15.28 -4.78 7.74
C GLY A 211 -15.17 -5.17 9.23
N TYR A 212 -15.90 -4.49 10.13
CA TYR A 212 -16.00 -4.78 11.57
C TYR A 212 -17.43 -5.18 11.99
N ASP A 213 -18.20 -5.78 11.07
CA ASP A 213 -19.58 -6.19 11.34
C ASP A 213 -19.61 -7.23 12.50
N GLY A 214 -20.32 -6.90 13.59
CA GLY A 214 -20.50 -7.79 14.76
C GLY A 214 -19.57 -7.53 15.96
N LEU A 215 -18.66 -6.56 15.89
CA LEU A 215 -17.57 -6.39 16.86
C LEU A 215 -17.79 -5.45 18.04
N PHE A 216 -18.98 -4.88 18.15
CA PHE A 216 -19.12 -3.61 18.83
C PHE A 216 -20.24 -3.61 19.88
N PRO A 217 -19.89 -3.74 21.17
CA PRO A 217 -20.49 -2.91 22.19
C PRO A 217 -19.58 -1.68 22.35
N ILE A 218 -19.67 -0.72 21.42
CA ILE A 218 -18.97 0.56 21.61
C ILE A 218 -19.74 1.35 22.65
N ASN A 219 -19.26 1.32 23.89
CA ASN A 219 -19.58 2.40 24.82
C ASN A 219 -18.76 3.64 24.44
N GLU A 220 -19.21 4.82 24.87
CA GLU A 220 -18.57 6.10 24.55
C GLU A 220 -17.09 6.13 24.98
N LEU A 221 -16.76 5.41 26.05
CA LEU A 221 -15.40 5.28 26.55
C LEU A 221 -14.47 4.65 25.50
N GLY A 222 -14.89 3.58 24.82
CA GLY A 222 -14.07 2.92 23.81
C GLY A 222 -13.81 3.80 22.58
N VAL A 223 -14.76 4.63 22.17
CA VAL A 223 -14.54 5.62 21.09
C VAL A 223 -13.47 6.62 21.48
N ARG A 224 -13.61 7.21 22.68
CA ARG A 224 -12.67 8.21 23.18
C ARG A 224 -11.27 7.61 23.31
N CYS A 225 -11.18 6.37 23.76
CA CYS A 225 -9.94 5.62 23.86
C CYS A 225 -9.27 5.45 22.49
N TRP A 226 -10.02 4.98 21.50
CA TRP A 226 -9.51 4.83 20.13
C TRP A 226 -9.06 6.17 19.54
N GLN A 227 -9.88 7.21 19.71
CA GLN A 227 -9.62 8.55 19.20
C GLN A 227 -8.31 9.11 19.77
N ARG A 228 -8.07 8.96 21.09
CA ARG A 228 -6.84 9.40 21.73
C ARG A 228 -5.62 8.67 21.19
N ASN A 229 -5.68 7.35 21.06
CA ASN A 229 -4.58 6.57 20.48
C ASN A 229 -4.29 6.98 19.03
N ALA A 230 -5.35 7.14 18.22
CA ALA A 230 -5.25 7.55 16.83
C ALA A 230 -4.65 8.96 16.69
N ASP A 231 -5.10 9.92 17.50
CA ASP A 231 -4.61 11.29 17.47
C ASP A 231 -3.17 11.39 17.99
N ALA A 232 -2.83 10.65 19.04
CA ALA A 232 -1.45 10.51 19.53
C ALA A 232 -0.53 9.97 18.43
N LEU A 233 -0.95 8.90 17.75
CA LEU A 233 -0.13 8.32 16.69
C LEU A 233 -0.01 9.22 15.47
N ARG A 234 -1.06 9.97 15.09
CA ARG A 234 -0.98 10.94 13.98
C ARG A 234 0.03 12.05 14.24
N GLN A 235 0.13 12.50 15.49
CA GLN A 235 1.11 13.51 15.88
C GLN A 235 2.54 12.95 15.87
N TYR A 236 2.69 11.66 16.21
CA TYR A 236 3.98 10.99 16.25
C TYR A 236 4.47 10.53 14.85
N ASP A 237 3.60 9.88 14.08
CA ASP A 237 3.84 9.34 12.74
C ASP A 237 2.51 9.24 11.95
N GLU A 238 2.22 10.26 11.13
CA GLU A 238 1.01 10.34 10.31
C GLU A 238 0.89 9.17 9.33
N GLY A 239 2.02 8.69 8.79
CA GLY A 239 2.06 7.59 7.83
C GLY A 239 1.54 6.30 8.44
N ILE A 240 2.11 5.90 9.58
CA ILE A 240 1.71 4.71 10.34
C ILE A 240 0.27 4.83 10.84
N ALA A 241 -0.13 6.01 11.32
CA ALA A 241 -1.49 6.24 11.79
C ALA A 241 -2.52 6.05 10.68
N ALA A 242 -2.33 6.68 9.53
CA ALA A 242 -3.24 6.56 8.39
C ALA A 242 -3.33 5.11 7.89
N SER A 243 -2.18 4.44 7.83
CA SER A 243 -2.03 3.01 7.58
C SER A 243 -2.93 2.11 8.47
N ILE A 244 -2.96 2.37 9.79
CA ILE A 244 -3.72 1.55 10.74
C ILE A 244 -5.21 1.94 10.69
N ILE A 245 -5.50 3.24 10.70
CA ILE A 245 -6.87 3.78 10.81
C ILE A 245 -7.71 3.43 9.57
N ASP A 246 -7.14 3.54 8.38
CA ASP A 246 -7.87 3.29 7.14
C ASP A 246 -8.08 1.80 6.87
N GLY A 247 -7.51 0.93 7.71
CA GLY A 247 -7.69 -0.52 7.62
C GLY A 247 -7.20 -1.09 6.29
N MET A 248 -6.20 -0.46 5.67
CA MET A 248 -5.65 -0.92 4.39
C MET A 248 -4.81 -2.19 4.53
N PHE A 249 -4.42 -2.53 5.76
CA PHE A 249 -3.60 -3.69 6.10
C PHE A 249 -4.42 -4.75 6.82
N VAL A 250 -5.34 -5.35 6.08
CA VAL A 250 -6.14 -6.47 6.59
C VAL A 250 -5.51 -7.73 6.07
N GLY A 251 -5.09 -8.61 6.97
CA GLY A 251 -4.85 -9.99 6.60
C GLY A 251 -6.16 -10.68 6.24
N VAL A 252 -6.17 -12.01 6.34
CA VAL A 252 -7.37 -12.85 6.16
C VAL A 252 -8.57 -12.19 6.85
N ASP A 253 -9.79 -12.29 6.29
CA ASP A 253 -11.04 -11.75 6.87
C ASP A 253 -11.24 -12.15 8.35
N LEU A 254 -10.52 -11.50 9.26
CA LEU A 254 -10.50 -11.80 10.67
C LEU A 254 -11.66 -11.05 11.30
N GLN A 255 -12.72 -11.80 11.59
CA GLN A 255 -13.87 -11.34 12.34
C GLN A 255 -13.69 -11.68 13.81
N PHE A 256 -13.37 -10.70 14.64
CA PHE A 256 -13.25 -10.91 16.08
C PHE A 256 -14.66 -11.13 16.68
N LYS A 257 -14.91 -12.27 17.34
CA LYS A 257 -16.24 -12.61 17.88
C LYS A 257 -16.42 -12.18 19.33
N GLN A 258 -15.41 -12.40 20.16
CA GLN A 258 -15.54 -12.16 21.61
C GLN A 258 -14.15 -12.07 22.26
N LYS A 259 -14.00 -11.17 23.24
CA LYS A 259 -12.90 -11.24 24.20
C LYS A 259 -13.37 -12.05 25.41
N GLN A 260 -12.74 -13.19 25.65
CA GLN A 260 -12.81 -13.92 26.91
C GLN A 260 -11.58 -13.55 27.75
N LYS A 261 -11.58 -13.83 29.06
CA LYS A 261 -10.45 -13.50 29.95
C LYS A 261 -9.14 -14.09 29.39
N GLY A 262 -8.31 -13.23 28.81
CA GLY A 262 -7.06 -13.60 28.18
C GLY A 262 -7.19 -14.34 26.83
N ARG A 263 -8.28 -14.17 26.07
CA ARG A 263 -8.42 -14.73 24.71
C ARG A 263 -9.26 -13.80 23.83
N ILE A 264 -8.88 -13.63 22.58
CA ILE A 264 -9.72 -13.00 21.56
C ILE A 264 -10.07 -14.08 20.53
N VAL A 265 -11.35 -14.45 20.47
CA VAL A 265 -11.85 -15.40 19.47
C VAL A 265 -11.96 -14.67 18.14
N VAL A 266 -11.38 -15.21 17.08
CA VAL A 266 -11.44 -14.66 15.74
C VAL A 266 -12.01 -15.71 14.80
N THR A 267 -12.74 -15.29 13.78
CA THR A 267 -13.20 -16.17 12.72
C THR A 267 -12.62 -15.74 11.40
N GLY A 268 -12.01 -16.70 10.72
CA GLY A 268 -11.36 -16.63 9.41
C GLY A 268 -11.35 -18.05 8.81
N LYS A 269 -10.44 -18.39 7.89
CA LYS A 269 -10.40 -19.71 7.20
C LYS A 269 -10.34 -20.95 8.14
N ALA A 270 -10.06 -20.80 9.44
CA ALA A 270 -9.96 -21.91 10.40
C ALA A 270 -10.56 -21.70 11.81
N ASN A 271 -11.33 -20.62 12.09
CA ASN A 271 -11.78 -20.28 13.48
C ASN A 271 -10.62 -20.18 14.50
N ASP A 272 -9.57 -19.41 14.18
CA ASP A 272 -8.39 -19.26 15.04
C ASP A 272 -8.67 -18.41 16.30
N VAL A 273 -7.96 -18.72 17.39
CA VAL A 273 -8.07 -18.00 18.67
C VAL A 273 -6.77 -17.26 18.95
N ILE A 274 -6.83 -15.93 19.02
CA ILE A 274 -5.71 -15.12 19.52
C ILE A 274 -5.65 -15.33 21.03
N LEU A 275 -4.54 -15.90 21.49
CA LEU A 275 -4.31 -16.15 22.90
C LEU A 275 -3.76 -14.88 23.57
N SER A 276 -4.03 -14.69 24.85
CA SER A 276 -3.30 -13.72 25.66
C SER A 276 -1.98 -14.32 26.11
N ASP A 277 -0.95 -13.48 26.10
CA ASP A 277 0.45 -13.80 26.40
C ASP A 277 0.76 -14.05 27.87
N THR A 278 -0.25 -14.46 28.65
CA THR A 278 -0.16 -14.81 30.08
C THR A 278 0.87 -15.89 30.42
N SER A 279 1.49 -16.54 29.43
CA SER A 279 2.57 -17.52 29.62
C SER A 279 3.97 -16.91 29.74
N VAL A 280 4.15 -15.62 29.41
CA VAL A 280 5.39 -14.90 29.69
C VAL A 280 5.49 -14.71 31.21
N ARG A 281 6.59 -15.18 31.81
CA ARG A 281 6.83 -15.02 33.25
C ARG A 281 6.99 -13.55 33.61
N MET A 282 5.90 -12.94 34.08
CA MET A 282 5.77 -11.51 34.38
C MET A 282 6.67 -11.03 35.53
N ASP A 283 7.07 -11.95 36.42
CA ASP A 283 7.92 -11.70 37.60
C ASP A 283 9.38 -11.39 37.26
N LYS A 284 9.76 -11.41 35.97
CA LYS A 284 11.14 -11.19 35.49
C LYS A 284 11.26 -10.21 34.34
N LEU A 285 10.24 -9.37 34.08
CA LEU A 285 10.34 -8.41 32.98
C LEU A 285 11.44 -7.38 33.28
N PRO A 286 12.50 -7.30 32.47
CA PRO A 286 13.52 -6.29 32.65
C PRO A 286 12.91 -4.90 32.39
N SER A 287 13.47 -3.88 33.03
CA SER A 287 13.05 -2.49 32.87
C SER A 287 14.19 -1.69 32.23
N ASN A 288 13.86 -0.66 31.45
CA ASN A 288 14.80 0.14 30.66
C ASN A 288 15.41 -0.61 29.46
N GLU A 289 14.60 -1.41 28.79
CA GLU A 289 14.95 -2.11 27.54
C GLU A 289 14.02 -1.71 26.39
N THR A 290 14.43 -2.00 25.15
CA THR A 290 13.53 -1.99 24.00
C THR A 290 12.97 -3.39 23.79
N VAL A 291 11.65 -3.54 23.86
CA VAL A 291 10.95 -4.81 23.63
C VAL A 291 10.24 -4.76 22.29
N VAL A 292 10.68 -5.61 21.37
CA VAL A 292 10.04 -5.82 20.06
C VAL A 292 9.06 -6.97 20.20
N LEU A 293 7.77 -6.70 20.00
CA LEU A 293 6.71 -7.70 20.02
C LEU A 293 6.40 -8.14 18.59
N PHE A 294 6.55 -9.43 18.34
CA PHE A 294 6.09 -10.08 17.12
C PHE A 294 4.66 -10.52 17.32
N GLY A 295 3.75 -9.67 16.84
CA GLY A 295 2.33 -9.65 17.12
C GLY A 295 1.99 -8.75 18.30
N ILE A 296 0.75 -8.28 18.39
CA ILE A 296 0.21 -7.54 19.54
C ILE A 296 -0.56 -8.43 20.54
N GLY A 297 -0.97 -9.64 20.14
CA GLY A 297 -1.76 -10.55 20.97
C GLY A 297 -3.10 -9.94 21.40
N ALA A 298 -3.48 -10.16 22.67
CA ALA A 298 -4.71 -9.60 23.25
C ALA A 298 -4.52 -8.26 24.01
N GLY A 299 -3.31 -7.68 23.92
CA GLY A 299 -2.95 -6.38 24.48
C GLY A 299 -2.48 -6.40 25.94
N GLU A 300 -2.70 -7.47 26.71
CA GLU A 300 -2.33 -7.50 28.13
C GLU A 300 -0.80 -7.42 28.36
N LEU A 301 0.00 -8.02 27.49
CA LEU A 301 1.46 -7.93 27.58
C LEU A 301 1.95 -6.51 27.30
N VAL A 302 1.40 -5.85 26.27
CA VAL A 302 1.69 -4.45 25.95
C VAL A 302 1.37 -3.56 27.14
N GLU A 303 0.15 -3.68 27.68
CA GLU A 303 -0.31 -2.93 28.84
C GLU A 303 0.62 -3.12 30.04
N THR A 304 1.02 -4.36 30.32
CA THR A 304 1.90 -4.64 31.45
C THR A 304 3.31 -4.10 31.24
N LEU A 305 3.88 -4.24 30.03
CA LEU A 305 5.19 -3.67 29.71
C LEU A 305 5.20 -2.15 29.86
N LEU A 306 4.15 -1.46 29.41
CA LEU A 306 4.08 0.00 29.47
C LEU A 306 3.83 0.53 30.88
N ARG A 307 2.93 -0.13 31.63
CA ARG A 307 2.52 0.28 32.99
C ARG A 307 3.52 -0.11 34.07
N ASP A 308 4.02 -1.34 34.03
CA ASP A 308 4.77 -1.92 35.15
C ASP A 308 6.30 -1.86 34.93
N THR A 309 6.75 -1.39 33.76
CA THR A 309 8.18 -1.19 33.45
C THR A 309 8.43 0.16 32.77
N ASN A 310 9.68 0.55 32.61
CA ASN A 310 10.10 1.72 31.83
C ASN A 310 10.59 1.34 30.42
N ASN A 311 10.09 0.24 29.86
CA ASN A 311 10.52 -0.23 28.53
C ASN A 311 9.96 0.64 27.41
N GLU A 312 10.69 0.67 26.30
CA GLU A 312 10.16 1.05 24.99
C GLU A 312 9.58 -0.20 24.33
N VAL A 313 8.37 -0.10 23.78
CA VAL A 313 7.66 -1.22 23.14
C VAL A 313 7.48 -0.90 21.67
N LEU A 314 7.98 -1.78 20.81
CA LEU A 314 7.76 -1.73 19.37
C LEU A 314 6.92 -2.93 18.95
N ILE A 315 5.79 -2.68 18.31
CA ILE A 315 4.86 -3.72 17.88
C ILE A 315 4.98 -3.92 16.38
N VAL A 316 5.33 -5.13 15.95
CA VAL A 316 5.23 -5.55 14.55
C VAL A 316 3.96 -6.39 14.43
N GLU A 317 2.94 -5.87 13.74
CA GLU A 317 1.64 -6.53 13.63
C GLU A 317 1.07 -6.36 12.22
N PRO A 318 0.91 -7.46 11.46
CA PRO A 318 0.26 -7.44 10.16
C PRO A 318 -1.22 -7.11 10.19
N GLU A 319 -1.92 -7.32 11.31
CA GLU A 319 -3.37 -7.09 11.38
C GLU A 319 -3.72 -5.73 11.97
N ALA A 320 -3.90 -4.72 11.11
CA ALA A 320 -4.29 -3.37 11.54
C ALA A 320 -5.65 -3.35 12.26
N LYS A 321 -6.58 -4.26 11.92
CA LYS A 321 -7.87 -4.34 12.61
C LYS A 321 -7.73 -4.76 14.07
N LEU A 322 -6.75 -5.60 14.37
CA LEU A 322 -6.46 -6.03 15.75
C LEU A 322 -5.93 -4.85 16.58
N ILE A 323 -5.04 -4.03 16.00
CA ILE A 323 -4.54 -2.82 16.67
C ILE A 323 -5.70 -1.88 16.99
N ASN A 324 -6.53 -1.58 15.98
CA ASN A 324 -7.71 -0.74 16.14
C ASN A 324 -8.67 -1.26 17.21
N TYR A 325 -8.92 -2.57 17.22
CA TYR A 325 -9.74 -3.22 18.24
C TYR A 325 -9.18 -3.03 19.66
N LEU A 326 -7.86 -3.11 19.81
CA LEU A 326 -7.20 -2.94 21.11
C LEU A 326 -7.16 -1.47 21.56
N TRP A 327 -7.02 -0.52 20.65
CA TRP A 327 -7.11 0.92 20.95
C TRP A 327 -8.47 1.35 21.51
N MET A 328 -9.52 0.57 21.29
CA MET A 328 -10.82 0.83 21.91
C MET A 328 -10.90 0.35 23.35
N ARG A 329 -9.96 -0.48 23.79
CA ARG A 329 -9.95 -1.13 25.11
C ARG A 329 -8.86 -0.60 26.01
N TYR A 330 -7.74 -0.18 25.43
CA TYR A 330 -6.57 0.30 26.14
C TYR A 330 -6.21 1.71 25.67
N ASP A 331 -6.11 2.64 26.62
CA ASP A 331 -5.69 4.03 26.34
C ASP A 331 -4.15 4.06 26.43
N TRP A 332 -3.49 3.88 25.29
CA TRP A 332 -2.03 3.92 25.19
C TRP A 332 -1.51 5.25 24.65
N SER A 333 -2.39 6.25 24.51
CA SER A 333 -2.08 7.54 23.87
C SER A 333 -0.86 8.22 24.47
N CYS A 334 -0.76 8.28 25.80
CA CYS A 334 0.37 8.90 26.50
C CYS A 334 1.71 8.20 26.23
N TYR A 335 1.71 6.87 26.00
CA TYR A 335 2.91 6.11 25.66
C TYR A 335 3.30 6.28 24.19
N VAL A 336 2.34 6.53 23.31
CA VAL A 336 2.62 6.88 21.91
C VAL A 336 3.20 8.29 21.82
N GLU A 337 2.59 9.26 22.49
CA GLU A 337 3.02 10.66 22.50
C GLU A 337 4.46 10.83 23.00
N ASN A 338 4.87 10.06 24.00
CA ASN A 338 6.23 10.11 24.54
C ASN A 338 7.21 9.15 23.83
N GLY A 339 6.77 8.45 22.77
CA GLY A 339 7.59 7.53 21.98
C GLY A 339 7.90 6.18 22.62
N ARG A 340 7.38 5.88 23.83
CA ARG A 340 7.53 4.56 24.48
C ARG A 340 6.77 3.46 23.78
N LEU A 341 5.75 3.77 22.98
CA LEU A 341 5.00 2.80 22.18
C LEU A 341 5.05 3.17 20.70
N ARG A 342 5.56 2.25 19.88
CA ARG A 342 5.66 2.40 18.42
C ARG A 342 5.02 1.21 17.72
N TYR A 343 4.50 1.44 16.52
CA TYR A 343 3.89 0.39 15.69
C TYR A 343 4.67 0.23 14.39
N MET A 344 4.59 -0.96 13.80
CA MET A 344 5.09 -1.28 12.47
C MET A 344 4.02 -2.12 11.75
N PRO A 345 3.18 -1.47 10.92
CA PRO A 345 2.12 -2.13 10.16
C PRO A 345 2.70 -2.79 8.90
N ILE A 346 2.05 -3.86 8.43
CA ILE A 346 2.55 -4.69 7.31
C ILE A 346 1.49 -4.79 6.22
N ALA A 347 1.83 -4.38 4.99
CA ALA A 347 1.00 -4.67 3.82
C ALA A 347 1.11 -6.14 3.43
N ASN A 348 0.00 -6.87 3.46
CA ASN A 348 0.00 -8.33 3.33
C ASN A 348 -1.05 -8.87 2.32
N GLU A 349 -1.75 -7.98 1.63
CA GLU A 349 -2.86 -8.31 0.73
C GLU A 349 -2.38 -8.98 -0.56
N HIS A 350 -1.11 -8.77 -0.91
CA HIS A 350 -0.48 -9.29 -2.13
C HIS A 350 0.98 -9.68 -1.86
N ALA A 351 1.48 -10.73 -2.52
CA ALA A 351 2.83 -11.26 -2.29
C ALA A 351 3.95 -10.23 -2.52
N VAL A 352 3.76 -9.33 -3.48
CA VAL A 352 4.70 -8.23 -3.76
C VAL A 352 4.69 -7.19 -2.64
N LEU A 353 3.50 -6.79 -2.18
CA LEU A 353 3.36 -5.84 -1.07
C LEU A 353 3.96 -6.41 0.22
N HIS A 354 3.70 -7.69 0.49
CA HIS A 354 4.30 -8.44 1.59
C HIS A 354 5.82 -8.42 1.56
N SER A 355 6.40 -8.67 0.38
CA SER A 355 7.85 -8.68 0.18
C SER A 355 8.48 -7.30 0.46
N ILE A 356 7.82 -6.22 0.04
CA ILE A 356 8.24 -4.84 0.31
C ILE A 356 8.15 -4.52 1.81
N SER A 357 7.04 -4.88 2.46
CA SER A 357 6.85 -4.68 3.89
C SER A 357 7.88 -5.47 4.73
N MET A 358 8.26 -6.67 4.29
CA MET A 358 9.34 -7.45 4.89
C MET A 358 10.69 -6.74 4.82
N MET A 359 11.02 -6.13 3.68
CA MET A 359 12.24 -5.33 3.53
C MET A 359 12.22 -4.12 4.45
N GLN A 360 11.14 -3.34 4.46
CA GLN A 360 10.99 -2.16 5.31
C GLN A 360 11.12 -2.51 6.80
N THR A 361 10.40 -3.53 7.24
CA THR A 361 10.39 -3.97 8.64
C THR A 361 11.76 -4.46 9.08
N SER A 362 12.41 -5.29 8.25
CA SER A 362 13.77 -5.77 8.54
C SER A 362 14.76 -4.62 8.68
N ARG A 363 14.69 -3.63 7.79
CA ARG A 363 15.55 -2.44 7.82
C ARG A 363 15.30 -1.53 9.00
N PHE A 364 14.03 -1.32 9.34
CA PHE A 364 13.68 -0.55 10.52
C PHE A 364 14.19 -1.22 11.79
N LEU A 365 13.98 -2.52 11.96
CA LEU A 365 14.45 -3.25 13.13
C LEU A 365 15.98 -3.29 13.23
N GLN A 366 16.68 -3.42 12.10
CA GLN A 366 18.12 -3.22 12.07
C GLN A 366 18.50 -1.87 12.67
N LYS A 367 17.90 -0.77 12.21
CA LYS A 367 18.22 0.58 12.69
C LYS A 367 17.98 0.70 14.20
N VAL A 368 16.90 0.10 14.69
CA VAL A 368 16.62 0.04 16.14
C VAL A 368 17.78 -0.66 16.85
N LEU A 369 18.24 -1.81 16.36
CA LEU A 369 19.38 -2.54 16.97
C LEU A 369 20.73 -1.83 16.85
N ASP A 370 20.96 -1.04 15.79
CA ASP A 370 22.21 -0.29 15.57
C ASP A 370 22.30 0.96 16.45
N VAL A 371 21.18 1.65 16.69
CA VAL A 371 21.14 2.93 17.43
C VAL A 371 20.88 2.73 18.92
N ASN A 372 20.22 1.63 19.31
CA ASN A 372 19.85 1.41 20.69
C ASN A 372 21.07 1.15 21.57
N ASN A 373 21.23 2.04 22.56
CA ASN A 373 22.21 1.87 23.64
C ASN A 373 21.66 1.02 24.80
N ILE A 374 20.36 0.73 24.79
CA ILE A 374 19.69 -0.14 25.75
C ILE A 374 19.49 -1.55 25.19
N PRO A 375 19.50 -2.60 26.03
CA PRO A 375 19.27 -3.96 25.58
C PRO A 375 17.95 -4.07 24.80
N THR A 376 17.96 -4.83 23.70
CA THR A 376 16.77 -5.09 22.89
C THR A 376 16.38 -6.55 22.97
N GLN A 377 15.11 -6.82 23.27
CA GLN A 377 14.54 -8.18 23.32
C GLN A 377 13.45 -8.33 22.27
N VAL A 378 13.33 -9.55 21.73
CA VAL A 378 12.26 -9.92 20.80
C VAL A 378 11.38 -10.96 21.48
N ILE A 379 10.09 -10.69 21.58
CA ILE A 379 9.11 -11.57 22.22
C ILE A 379 8.04 -11.94 21.19
N ARG A 380 7.78 -13.25 21.05
CA ARG A 380 6.63 -13.74 20.29
C ARG A 380 5.37 -13.57 21.14
N SER A 381 4.36 -12.91 20.61
CA SER A 381 3.12 -12.66 21.33
C SER A 381 1.95 -13.47 20.76
N GLY A 382 0.74 -13.21 21.26
CA GLY A 382 -0.42 -14.06 21.10
C GLY A 382 -0.95 -14.14 19.68
N SER A 383 -0.66 -13.14 18.84
CA SER A 383 -1.02 -13.11 17.41
C SER A 383 0.09 -13.62 16.49
N TYR A 384 1.25 -14.04 17.02
CA TYR A 384 2.36 -14.59 16.23
C TYR A 384 1.92 -15.73 15.30
N HIS A 385 1.08 -16.63 15.81
CA HIS A 385 0.66 -17.84 15.10
C HIS A 385 -0.26 -17.57 13.91
N LEU A 386 -0.78 -16.35 13.75
CA LEU A 386 -1.55 -15.96 12.56
C LEU A 386 -0.66 -15.78 11.32
N TYR A 387 0.61 -15.41 11.53
CA TYR A 387 1.58 -15.16 10.44
C TYR A 387 2.94 -15.82 10.73
N PRO A 388 3.00 -17.14 10.96
CA PRO A 388 4.20 -17.80 11.44
C PRO A 388 5.34 -17.78 10.41
N SER A 389 5.01 -17.80 9.11
CA SER A 389 5.99 -17.69 8.03
C SER A 389 6.65 -16.30 7.98
N PHE A 390 5.84 -15.24 8.08
CA PHE A 390 6.30 -13.85 8.12
C PHE A 390 7.27 -13.62 9.27
N TYR A 391 6.84 -13.91 10.50
CA TYR A 391 7.68 -13.68 11.67
C TYR A 391 8.92 -14.57 11.68
N LYS A 392 8.84 -15.82 11.23
CA LYS A 392 10.01 -16.69 11.11
C LYS A 392 11.04 -16.12 10.11
N ASN A 393 10.58 -15.56 8.99
CA ASN A 393 11.48 -14.89 8.05
C ASN A 393 12.14 -13.65 8.67
N LEU A 394 11.38 -12.90 9.48
CA LEU A 394 11.88 -11.73 10.20
C LEU A 394 12.92 -12.13 11.27
N GLU A 395 12.69 -13.22 12.01
CA GLU A 395 13.65 -13.79 12.95
C GLU A 395 14.95 -14.22 12.27
N VAL A 396 14.86 -14.87 11.09
CA VAL A 396 16.05 -15.21 10.30
C VAL A 396 16.83 -13.95 9.94
N SER A 397 16.13 -12.89 9.50
CA SER A 397 16.73 -11.60 9.17
C SER A 397 17.45 -10.95 10.36
N LEU A 398 16.82 -10.93 11.54
CA LEU A 398 17.43 -10.41 12.77
C LEU A 398 18.64 -11.23 13.23
N ASN A 399 18.53 -12.56 13.21
CA ASN A 399 19.64 -13.43 13.59
C ASN A 399 20.83 -13.26 12.66
N TRP A 400 20.58 -13.14 11.36
CA TRP A 400 21.59 -12.83 10.36
C TRP A 400 22.28 -11.50 10.67
N PHE A 401 21.50 -10.44 10.92
CA PHE A 401 22.03 -9.13 11.28
C PHE A 401 22.90 -9.17 12.55
N LEU A 402 22.45 -9.87 13.59
CA LEU A 402 23.21 -10.02 14.84
C LEU A 402 24.51 -10.79 14.63
N LYS A 403 24.47 -11.88 13.84
CA LYS A 403 25.66 -12.64 13.44
C LYS A 403 26.64 -11.72 12.72
N LEU A 404 26.16 -10.96 11.74
CA LEU A 404 26.99 -10.06 10.95
C LEU A 404 27.60 -8.94 11.79
N ASN A 405 26.85 -8.35 12.74
CA ASN A 405 27.37 -7.35 13.67
C ASN A 405 28.50 -7.91 14.57
N ARG A 406 28.35 -9.15 15.07
CA ARG A 406 29.43 -9.80 15.84
C ARG A 406 30.68 -10.02 14.99
N VAL A 407 30.50 -10.49 13.75
CA VAL A 407 31.60 -10.75 12.83
C VAL A 407 32.29 -9.45 12.43
N SER A 408 31.54 -8.39 12.11
CA SER A 408 32.12 -7.11 11.67
C SER A 408 32.98 -6.43 12.73
N LYS A 409 32.62 -6.59 14.02
CA LYS A 409 33.46 -6.14 15.14
C LYS A 409 34.86 -6.79 15.16
N THR A 410 35.02 -7.97 14.54
CA THR A 410 36.33 -8.62 14.43
C THR A 410 37.23 -8.01 13.36
N TRP A 411 36.70 -7.12 12.50
CA TRP A 411 37.45 -6.47 11.43
C TRP A 411 38.01 -5.11 11.84
N VAL A 412 37.45 -4.49 12.89
CA VAL A 412 37.87 -3.17 13.38
C VAL A 412 39.37 -3.14 13.70
N GLY A 413 40.09 -2.16 13.15
CA GLY A 413 41.52 -1.96 13.35
C GLY A 413 42.40 -2.88 12.49
N LYS A 414 41.82 -3.65 11.57
CA LYS A 414 42.56 -4.52 10.63
C LYS A 414 42.64 -3.94 9.22
N GLU A 415 41.99 -2.81 8.99
CA GLU A 415 41.95 -2.13 7.70
C GLU A 415 43.35 -1.73 7.23
N LYS A 416 43.66 -2.08 5.98
CA LYS A 416 44.83 -1.62 5.25
C LYS A 416 44.36 -0.94 3.99
N GLN A 417 44.74 0.31 3.80
CA GLN A 417 44.37 1.07 2.61
C GLN A 417 45.23 0.63 1.41
N VAL A 418 44.78 -0.42 0.74
CA VAL A 418 45.50 -1.07 -0.39
C VAL A 418 45.19 -0.36 -1.71
N TYR A 419 43.93 0.06 -1.89
CA TYR A 419 43.43 0.61 -3.14
C TYR A 419 43.02 2.08 -2.98
N ASP A 420 43.04 2.82 -4.09
CA ASP A 420 42.44 4.14 -4.14
C ASP A 420 40.93 4.00 -4.37
N VAL A 421 40.50 3.07 -5.23
CA VAL A 421 39.07 2.84 -5.49
C VAL A 421 38.74 1.36 -5.65
N THR A 422 37.63 0.92 -5.05
CA THR A 422 37.00 -0.37 -5.37
C THR A 422 35.68 -0.15 -6.09
N ILE A 423 35.51 -0.78 -7.25
CA ILE A 423 34.25 -0.86 -7.98
C ILE A 423 33.57 -2.20 -7.65
N VAL A 424 32.44 -2.16 -6.97
CA VAL A 424 31.62 -3.34 -6.66
C VAL A 424 30.57 -3.50 -7.76
N SER A 425 30.62 -4.60 -8.50
CA SER A 425 29.77 -4.80 -9.67
C SER A 425 29.33 -6.26 -9.86
N PRO A 426 28.09 -6.51 -10.33
CA PRO A 426 27.62 -7.84 -10.70
C PRO A 426 28.18 -8.35 -12.05
N ARG A 427 29.48 -8.17 -12.29
CA ARG A 427 30.15 -8.45 -13.58
C ARG A 427 29.55 -7.66 -14.77
N CYS A 428 28.98 -6.49 -14.51
CA CYS A 428 28.44 -5.65 -15.57
C CYS A 428 29.57 -4.95 -16.30
N ALA A 429 29.66 -5.17 -17.61
CA ALA A 429 30.85 -4.81 -18.38
C ALA A 429 31.09 -3.30 -18.50
N ILE A 430 30.10 -2.44 -18.24
CA ILE A 430 30.33 -0.99 -18.13
C ILE A 430 31.19 -0.63 -16.92
N PHE A 431 31.00 -1.31 -15.79
CA PHE A 431 31.79 -1.08 -14.58
C PHE A 431 33.21 -1.64 -14.74
N VAL A 432 33.36 -2.70 -15.54
CA VAL A 432 34.68 -3.20 -15.95
C VAL A 432 35.42 -2.16 -16.77
N ASP A 433 34.78 -1.60 -17.82
CA ASP A 433 35.36 -0.53 -18.63
C ASP A 433 35.70 0.72 -17.79
N PHE A 434 34.84 1.09 -16.85
CA PHE A 434 35.10 2.21 -15.93
C PHE A 434 36.32 1.97 -15.04
N ALA A 435 36.43 0.77 -14.45
CA ALA A 435 37.58 0.39 -13.63
C ALA A 435 38.88 0.33 -14.44
N GLU A 436 38.83 -0.16 -15.68
CA GLU A 436 39.96 -0.14 -16.62
C GLU A 436 40.39 1.29 -16.98
N CYS A 437 39.44 2.22 -17.16
CA CYS A 437 39.74 3.64 -17.35
C CYS A 437 40.46 4.23 -16.14
N LEU A 438 39.96 4.01 -14.92
CA LEU A 438 40.61 4.46 -13.69
C LEU A 438 42.03 3.90 -13.56
N HIS A 439 42.22 2.61 -13.86
CA HIS A 439 43.53 1.97 -13.84
C HIS A 439 44.50 2.58 -14.85
N ARG A 440 44.07 2.82 -16.11
CA ARG A 440 44.89 3.47 -17.14
C ARG A 440 45.28 4.90 -16.76
N LEU A 441 44.43 5.60 -16.01
CA LEU A 441 44.71 6.93 -15.46
C LEU A 441 45.61 6.88 -14.20
N GLY A 442 46.15 5.73 -13.82
CA GLY A 442 47.13 5.59 -12.73
C GLY A 442 46.52 5.38 -11.34
N VAL A 443 45.21 5.19 -11.23
CA VAL A 443 44.53 4.91 -9.96
C VAL A 443 44.72 3.44 -9.57
N ARG A 444 45.03 3.14 -8.30
CA ARG A 444 45.06 1.75 -7.82
C ARG A 444 43.63 1.25 -7.63
N THR A 445 43.12 0.60 -8.67
CA THR A 445 41.73 0.16 -8.78
C THR A 445 41.56 -1.32 -8.48
N ARG A 446 40.49 -1.68 -7.77
CA ARG A 446 39.99 -3.06 -7.61
C ARG A 446 38.59 -3.19 -8.21
N ILE A 447 38.33 -4.27 -8.94
CA ILE A 447 36.97 -4.70 -9.28
C ILE A 447 36.59 -5.84 -8.34
N LEU A 448 35.54 -5.65 -7.54
CA LEU A 448 34.96 -6.70 -6.72
C LEU A 448 33.69 -7.23 -7.40
N ASN A 449 33.78 -8.44 -7.94
CA ASN A 449 32.65 -9.08 -8.61
C ASN A 449 31.71 -9.72 -7.60
N VAL A 450 30.45 -9.30 -7.63
CA VAL A 450 29.37 -9.91 -6.85
C VAL A 450 28.52 -10.79 -7.78
N PRO A 451 28.06 -11.98 -7.36
CA PRO A 451 27.11 -12.76 -8.16
C PRO A 451 25.78 -12.01 -8.36
N ASP A 452 25.27 -12.02 -9.60
CA ASP A 452 23.99 -11.38 -10.00
C ASP A 452 22.79 -12.34 -9.96
N LYS A 453 23.04 -13.65 -9.79
CA LYS A 453 21.97 -14.64 -9.81
C LYS A 453 21.41 -14.91 -8.43
N ALA A 454 20.10 -15.07 -8.40
CA ALA A 454 19.37 -15.57 -7.25
C ALA A 454 20.03 -16.82 -6.64
N ASN A 455 20.14 -16.85 -5.31
CA ASN A 455 20.67 -17.96 -4.52
C ASN A 455 22.16 -18.30 -4.68
N GLU A 456 22.95 -17.54 -5.46
CA GLU A 456 24.41 -17.74 -5.54
C GLU A 456 25.19 -17.12 -4.37
N LEU A 457 24.58 -16.17 -3.65
CA LEU A 457 25.17 -15.55 -2.45
C LEU A 457 24.75 -16.31 -1.18
N THR A 458 25.69 -17.07 -0.61
CA THR A 458 25.53 -17.65 0.74
C THR A 458 25.95 -16.66 1.82
N GLU A 459 25.53 -16.89 3.07
CA GLU A 459 25.97 -16.10 4.23
C GLU A 459 27.50 -15.98 4.32
N ASP A 460 28.21 -17.08 4.09
CA ASP A 460 29.67 -17.12 4.17
C ASP A 460 30.32 -16.33 3.02
N ASN A 461 29.75 -16.39 1.82
CA ASN A 461 30.23 -15.57 0.70
C ASN A 461 30.03 -14.08 0.98
N ILE A 462 28.90 -13.68 1.57
CA ILE A 462 28.66 -12.29 1.95
C ILE A 462 29.69 -11.84 3.00
N ILE A 463 29.93 -12.65 4.04
CA ILE A 463 30.94 -12.35 5.07
C ILE A 463 32.33 -12.20 4.45
N GLN A 464 32.73 -13.08 3.53
CA GLN A 464 34.03 -13.01 2.85
C GLN A 464 34.19 -11.74 2.01
N LEU A 465 33.15 -11.37 1.25
CA LEU A 465 33.16 -10.16 0.42
C LEU A 465 33.26 -8.89 1.28
N LEU A 466 32.47 -8.80 2.36
CA LEU A 466 32.51 -7.67 3.28
C LEU A 466 33.83 -7.60 4.05
N ALA A 467 34.37 -8.73 4.49
CA ALA A 467 35.69 -8.79 5.11
C ALA A 467 36.79 -8.30 4.15
N SER A 468 36.73 -8.66 2.86
CA SER A 468 37.70 -8.19 1.85
C SER A 468 37.59 -6.68 1.60
N LEU A 469 36.39 -6.11 1.64
CA LEU A 469 36.20 -4.66 1.53
C LEU A 469 36.76 -3.90 2.75
N ASN A 470 36.73 -4.53 3.92
CA ASN A 470 37.20 -3.93 5.18
C ASN A 470 38.73 -4.09 5.38
N VAL A 471 39.26 -5.32 5.21
CA VAL A 471 40.68 -5.62 5.43
C VAL A 471 41.55 -5.00 4.33
N ASP A 472 41.19 -5.21 3.05
CA ASP A 472 41.85 -4.57 1.91
C ASP A 472 41.03 -3.34 1.49
N ALA A 473 41.07 -2.33 2.34
CA ALA A 473 40.26 -1.13 2.23
C ALA A 473 40.64 -0.25 1.03
N SER A 474 39.69 0.58 0.60
CA SER A 474 39.85 1.59 -0.45
C SER A 474 39.56 2.99 0.09
N LYS A 475 40.15 4.04 -0.51
CA LYS A 475 39.72 5.43 -0.20
C LYS A 475 38.25 5.61 -0.51
N LEU A 476 37.84 5.13 -1.68
CA LEU A 476 36.48 5.20 -2.20
C LEU A 476 35.98 3.80 -2.60
N ILE A 477 34.73 3.50 -2.28
CA ILE A 477 34.03 2.31 -2.75
C ILE A 477 32.82 2.77 -3.57
N VAL A 478 32.79 2.38 -4.85
CA VAL A 478 31.70 2.68 -5.77
C VAL A 478 30.88 1.42 -5.98
N TYR A 479 29.58 1.49 -5.70
CA TYR A 479 28.65 0.38 -5.86
C TYR A 479 27.79 0.59 -7.12
N ARG A 480 27.53 -0.45 -7.92
CA ARG A 480 26.38 -0.42 -8.83
C ARG A 480 25.12 -0.46 -7.98
N ASN A 481 24.31 0.60 -7.98
CA ASN A 481 23.09 0.70 -7.17
C ASN A 481 23.36 0.27 -5.71
N ARG A 482 22.87 -0.94 -5.34
CA ARG A 482 23.14 -1.68 -4.10
C ARG A 482 23.52 -3.13 -4.40
N SER A 483 24.76 -3.34 -4.81
CA SER A 483 25.23 -4.62 -5.38
C SER A 483 25.17 -5.82 -4.42
N PHE A 484 25.05 -5.60 -3.09
CA PHE A 484 24.91 -6.70 -2.12
C PHE A 484 23.46 -7.14 -1.84
N ILE A 485 22.47 -6.43 -2.39
CA ILE A 485 21.05 -6.51 -1.98
C ILE A 485 20.13 -7.05 -3.05
N GLU A 486 20.61 -7.20 -4.29
CA GLU A 486 19.87 -7.89 -5.37
C GLU A 486 19.71 -9.40 -5.09
N SER A 487 20.20 -9.89 -3.94
CA SER A 487 19.79 -11.16 -3.34
C SER A 487 18.26 -11.20 -3.17
N GLU A 488 17.59 -12.06 -3.94
CA GLU A 488 16.15 -12.36 -3.80
C GLU A 488 15.76 -12.81 -2.37
N LYS A 489 16.72 -13.24 -1.55
CA LYS A 489 16.48 -13.52 -0.13
C LYS A 489 16.40 -12.21 0.66
N ILE A 490 15.19 -11.67 0.72
CA ILE A 490 14.84 -10.47 1.50
C ILE A 490 15.36 -10.53 2.95
N SER A 491 15.42 -11.71 3.55
CA SER A 491 15.95 -11.92 4.91
C SER A 491 17.46 -11.66 5.07
N LEU A 492 18.24 -11.65 3.97
CA LEU A 492 19.69 -11.41 4.03
C LEU A 492 20.09 -9.99 3.61
N ALA A 493 19.14 -9.23 3.08
CA ALA A 493 19.36 -7.96 2.39
C ALA A 493 19.67 -6.77 3.31
N ALA A 494 19.69 -6.96 4.64
CA ALA A 494 19.74 -5.85 5.60
C ALA A 494 21.16 -5.40 6.00
N GLY A 495 21.57 -4.23 5.49
CA GLY A 495 22.58 -3.34 6.08
C GLY A 495 24.01 -3.77 5.88
N LEU A 496 24.25 -4.54 4.83
CA LEU A 496 25.54 -5.18 4.58
C LEU A 496 26.65 -4.13 4.46
N GLU A 497 26.35 -2.99 3.83
CA GLU A 497 27.32 -1.98 3.43
C GLU A 497 27.58 -0.91 4.53
N ASP A 498 26.69 -0.77 5.52
CA ASP A 498 26.81 0.20 6.63
C ASP A 498 28.03 -0.07 7.52
N ARG A 499 28.60 -1.27 7.40
CA ARG A 499 29.71 -1.77 8.23
C ARG A 499 31.08 -1.61 7.56
N ILE A 500 31.12 -1.09 6.34
CA ILE A 500 32.36 -0.93 5.58
C ILE A 500 32.94 0.47 5.82
N PRO A 501 34.21 0.58 6.26
CA PRO A 501 34.86 1.87 6.45
C PRO A 501 35.18 2.54 5.11
N GLY A 502 35.37 3.86 5.14
CA GLY A 502 35.77 4.66 3.98
C GLY A 502 34.63 5.41 3.31
N ALA A 503 34.98 6.23 2.31
CA ALA A 503 33.98 6.94 1.52
C ALA A 503 33.25 5.94 0.62
N GLN A 504 31.92 6.04 0.58
CA GLN A 504 31.09 5.16 -0.21
C GLN A 504 30.21 5.98 -1.15
N LEU A 505 30.07 5.53 -2.39
CA LEU A 505 29.30 6.19 -3.43
C LEU A 505 28.48 5.15 -4.19
N SER A 506 27.18 5.37 -4.37
CA SER A 506 26.38 4.54 -5.26
C SER A 506 26.38 5.13 -6.66
N TRP A 507 26.54 4.31 -7.69
CA TRP A 507 26.37 4.71 -9.08
C TRP A 507 25.05 4.14 -9.60
N TRP A 508 24.04 5.00 -9.74
CA TRP A 508 22.68 4.63 -10.13
C TRP A 508 22.54 4.50 -11.64
N TRP A 509 23.02 3.38 -12.17
CA TRP A 509 22.94 3.08 -13.60
C TRP A 509 21.50 2.94 -14.11
N ASP A 510 20.59 2.55 -13.21
CA ASP A 510 19.16 2.39 -13.43
C ASP A 510 18.40 3.21 -12.36
N VAL A 511 17.07 3.34 -12.50
CA VAL A 511 16.22 3.96 -11.46
C VAL A 511 16.47 3.25 -10.11
N PRO A 512 16.54 3.96 -8.97
CA PRO A 512 16.65 3.31 -7.68
C PRO A 512 15.52 2.29 -7.48
N ASN A 513 15.86 1.04 -7.21
CA ASN A 513 14.83 0.03 -6.93
C ASN A 513 14.18 0.28 -5.54
N VAL A 514 13.09 -0.42 -5.24
CA VAL A 514 12.38 -0.24 -3.97
C VAL A 514 13.27 -0.47 -2.74
N ALA A 515 14.19 -1.44 -2.79
CA ALA A 515 15.12 -1.69 -1.68
C ALA A 515 16.06 -0.50 -1.45
N SER A 516 16.39 0.23 -2.50
CA SER A 516 17.22 1.42 -2.45
C SER A 516 16.44 2.60 -1.88
N PHE A 517 15.21 2.77 -2.34
CA PHE A 517 14.28 3.76 -1.79
C PHE A 517 14.09 3.59 -0.28
N ILE A 518 13.87 2.36 0.19
CA ILE A 518 13.71 2.06 1.63
C ILE A 518 14.92 2.52 2.44
N ASP A 519 16.13 2.36 1.93
CA ASP A 519 17.33 2.77 2.65
C ASP A 519 17.59 4.26 2.62
N MET A 520 17.23 4.93 1.51
CA MET A 520 17.31 6.40 1.43
C MET A 520 16.40 7.08 2.47
N GLN A 521 15.32 6.43 2.91
CA GLN A 521 14.46 6.93 3.98
C GLN A 521 15.13 6.92 5.38
N LEU A 522 16.30 6.31 5.54
CA LEU A 522 17.01 6.21 6.81
C LEU A 522 18.15 7.25 6.87
N ALA A 523 17.83 8.47 7.30
CA ALA A 523 18.67 9.68 7.24
C ALA A 523 20.13 9.59 7.75
N LYS A 524 20.50 8.61 8.60
CA LYS A 524 21.89 8.43 9.09
C LYS A 524 22.76 7.54 8.18
N HIS A 525 22.18 6.92 7.16
CA HIS A 525 22.83 5.96 6.27
C HIS A 525 22.73 6.37 4.79
N SER A 526 22.38 7.63 4.52
CA SER A 526 22.19 8.11 3.16
C SER A 526 23.55 8.24 2.46
N ARG A 527 23.85 7.24 1.62
CA ARG A 527 25.05 7.25 0.79
C ARG A 527 24.81 8.21 -0.38
N PRO A 528 25.69 9.20 -0.62
CA PRO A 528 25.59 10.03 -1.81
C PRO A 528 25.67 9.15 -3.04
N ALA A 529 25.13 9.64 -4.14
CA ALA A 529 25.12 8.88 -5.36
C ALA A 529 25.41 9.69 -6.62
N MET A 530 26.01 9.01 -7.59
CA MET A 530 26.11 9.47 -8.96
C MET A 530 24.86 9.03 -9.69
N ALA A 531 23.99 9.99 -9.98
CA ALA A 531 22.76 9.76 -10.73
C ALA A 531 23.03 9.82 -12.23
N PHE A 532 22.53 8.86 -12.99
CA PHE A 532 22.52 8.95 -14.45
C PHE A 532 21.46 9.91 -14.97
N ALA A 533 20.32 9.98 -14.28
CA ALA A 533 19.26 10.93 -14.54
C ALA A 533 19.42 12.18 -13.70
N ASN A 534 19.21 13.33 -14.32
CA ASN A 534 19.18 14.60 -13.65
C ASN A 534 17.84 14.82 -12.91
N ASP A 535 16.73 14.31 -13.44
CA ASP A 535 15.40 14.47 -12.83
C ASP A 535 15.21 13.70 -11.51
N ILE A 536 16.04 12.68 -11.26
CA ILE A 536 16.02 11.96 -9.98
C ILE A 536 16.90 12.59 -8.89
N LEU A 537 17.78 13.56 -9.21
CA LEU A 537 18.64 14.18 -8.18
C LEU A 537 17.87 14.68 -6.95
N PRO A 538 16.70 15.33 -7.09
CA PRO A 538 15.95 15.84 -5.95
C PRO A 538 15.48 14.77 -4.96
N VAL A 539 15.39 13.51 -5.38
CA VAL A 539 14.96 12.38 -4.52
C VAL A 539 16.13 11.56 -3.96
N LEU A 540 17.36 11.91 -4.33
CA LEU A 540 18.57 11.22 -3.87
C LEU A 540 19.15 11.88 -2.60
N PRO A 541 19.97 11.13 -1.83
CA PRO A 541 20.69 11.65 -0.67
C PRO A 541 21.47 12.93 -0.92
N GLU A 542 21.64 13.74 0.13
CA GLU A 542 22.53 14.89 0.10
C GLU A 542 23.96 14.51 -0.34
N GLY A 543 24.59 15.38 -1.12
CA GLY A 543 25.89 15.09 -1.75
C GLY A 543 25.81 14.23 -3.01
N SER A 544 24.60 13.81 -3.42
CA SER A 544 24.41 13.19 -4.74
C SER A 544 24.62 14.20 -5.86
N VAL A 545 25.12 13.70 -6.99
CA VAL A 545 25.54 14.50 -8.15
C VAL A 545 25.10 13.83 -9.43
N TRP A 546 24.87 14.64 -10.46
CA TRP A 546 24.58 14.13 -11.78
C TRP A 546 25.87 13.74 -12.50
N LEU A 547 25.98 12.48 -12.91
CA LEU A 547 27.04 11.98 -13.76
C LEU A 547 26.41 11.21 -14.93
N PRO A 548 26.18 11.88 -16.07
CA PRO A 548 25.45 11.29 -17.18
C PRO A 548 26.17 10.09 -17.79
N PRO A 549 25.46 9.29 -18.62
CA PRO A 549 26.05 8.16 -19.29
C PRO A 549 27.23 8.54 -20.18
N ALA A 550 28.01 7.52 -20.53
CA ALA A 550 29.20 7.66 -21.35
C ALA A 550 29.36 6.50 -22.31
N ALA A 551 29.95 6.79 -23.47
CA ALA A 551 30.38 5.82 -24.44
C ALA A 551 31.52 4.96 -23.87
N GLN A 552 31.46 3.66 -24.09
CA GLN A 552 32.50 2.74 -23.63
C GLN A 552 33.80 2.93 -24.42
N SER A 553 34.93 2.64 -23.79
CA SER A 553 36.25 2.85 -24.40
C SER A 553 36.42 2.15 -25.74
N GLN A 554 35.87 0.94 -25.90
CA GLN A 554 35.97 0.16 -27.14
C GLN A 554 35.35 0.85 -28.37
N PHE A 555 34.37 1.74 -28.16
CA PHE A 555 33.72 2.51 -29.22
C PHE A 555 34.38 3.87 -29.47
N CYS A 556 35.26 4.30 -28.56
CA CYS A 556 35.95 5.59 -28.65
C CYS A 556 37.33 5.53 -29.36
N THR A 557 37.77 4.34 -29.75
CA THR A 557 39.11 4.10 -30.33
C THR A 557 39.05 3.91 -31.84
N GLY A 558 40.20 3.92 -32.54
CA GLY A 558 40.28 3.60 -33.97
C GLY A 558 39.73 4.69 -34.91
N GLU A 559 39.97 4.50 -36.21
CA GLU A 559 39.46 5.37 -37.26
C GLU A 559 37.96 5.15 -37.50
N LEU A 560 37.27 6.19 -37.97
CA LEU A 560 35.86 6.09 -38.35
C LEU A 560 35.73 5.30 -39.66
N TYR A 561 34.75 4.40 -39.71
CA TYR A 561 34.49 3.59 -40.89
C TYR A 561 34.15 4.46 -42.12
N GLN A 562 34.69 4.08 -43.28
CA GLN A 562 34.50 4.79 -44.56
C GLN A 562 33.98 3.90 -45.69
N GLY A 563 33.70 2.62 -45.39
CA GLY A 563 33.24 1.66 -46.39
C GLY A 563 31.73 1.73 -46.63
N ASP A 564 31.20 0.69 -47.27
CA ASP A 564 29.78 0.60 -47.63
C ASP A 564 28.91 0.34 -46.40
N LEU A 565 27.74 0.99 -46.38
CA LEU A 565 26.75 0.84 -45.31
C LEU A 565 25.79 -0.32 -45.59
N ILE A 566 25.39 -1.02 -44.55
CA ILE A 566 24.29 -1.99 -44.54
C ILE A 566 22.98 -1.20 -44.66
N PRO A 567 22.19 -1.41 -45.73
CA PRO A 567 20.98 -0.63 -45.97
C PRO A 567 19.89 -0.90 -44.93
N GLY A 568 19.12 0.13 -44.63
CA GLY A 568 17.98 0.06 -43.71
C GLY A 568 18.34 0.36 -42.26
N VAL A 569 17.48 -0.12 -41.36
CA VAL A 569 17.57 0.16 -39.92
C VAL A 569 18.11 -1.06 -39.18
N SER A 570 19.04 -0.84 -38.26
CA SER A 570 19.49 -1.83 -37.30
C SER A 570 19.03 -1.48 -35.90
N PHE A 571 18.43 -2.43 -35.19
CA PHE A 571 18.02 -2.29 -33.80
C PHE A 571 18.66 -3.41 -32.96
N VAL A 572 19.30 -3.03 -31.85
CA VAL A 572 19.91 -3.98 -30.91
C VAL A 572 19.27 -3.79 -29.54
N GLY A 573 18.37 -4.69 -29.14
CA GLY A 573 17.68 -4.57 -27.87
C GLY A 573 16.81 -5.79 -27.56
N GLN A 574 16.66 -6.06 -26.28
CA GLN A 574 15.74 -7.10 -25.82
C GLN A 574 14.29 -6.59 -25.86
N SER A 575 13.36 -7.48 -26.22
CA SER A 575 11.92 -7.18 -26.30
C SER A 575 11.32 -7.00 -24.91
N ARG A 576 11.71 -7.87 -23.97
CA ARG A 576 11.25 -7.91 -22.57
C ARG A 576 9.73 -7.98 -22.42
N ILE A 577 9.05 -8.55 -23.40
CA ILE A 577 7.58 -8.70 -23.44
C ILE A 577 7.07 -9.49 -22.23
N THR A 578 7.77 -10.55 -21.84
CA THR A 578 7.43 -11.34 -20.64
C THR A 578 7.49 -10.48 -19.36
N HIS A 579 8.44 -9.56 -19.27
CA HIS A 579 8.56 -8.65 -18.13
C HIS A 579 7.44 -7.60 -18.12
N LEU A 580 7.14 -6.99 -19.27
CA LEU A 580 6.00 -6.07 -19.46
C LEU A 580 4.70 -6.71 -18.96
N LYS A 581 4.39 -7.94 -19.42
CA LYS A 581 3.18 -8.67 -18.99
C LYS A 581 3.15 -8.90 -17.48
N THR A 582 4.30 -9.23 -16.89
CA THR A 582 4.41 -9.45 -15.44
C THR A 582 4.14 -8.16 -14.66
N GLN A 583 4.68 -7.03 -15.11
CA GLN A 583 4.48 -5.72 -14.46
C GLN A 583 3.02 -5.27 -14.54
N LEU A 584 2.41 -5.34 -15.73
CA LEU A 584 1.01 -4.97 -15.93
C LEU A 584 0.08 -5.85 -15.09
N LYS A 585 0.38 -7.14 -14.97
CA LYS A 585 -0.36 -8.06 -14.10
C LYS A 585 -0.28 -7.65 -12.63
N VAL A 586 0.92 -7.33 -12.13
CA VAL A 586 1.08 -6.86 -10.74
C VAL A 586 0.29 -5.58 -10.48
N ILE A 587 0.33 -4.62 -11.42
CA ILE A 587 -0.46 -3.38 -11.34
C ILE A 587 -1.96 -3.70 -11.32
N SER A 588 -2.43 -4.53 -12.24
CA SER A 588 -3.86 -4.85 -12.37
C SER A 588 -4.41 -5.70 -11.22
N GLU A 589 -3.57 -6.46 -10.51
CA GLU A 589 -3.94 -7.21 -9.31
C GLU A 589 -3.98 -6.31 -8.05
N ILE A 590 -3.04 -5.36 -7.92
CA ILE A 590 -2.92 -4.53 -6.72
C ILE A 590 -3.85 -3.30 -6.75
N LEU A 591 -4.00 -2.64 -7.90
CA LEU A 591 -4.79 -1.39 -7.98
C LEU A 591 -6.25 -1.56 -7.57
N PRO A 592 -6.96 -2.67 -7.85
CA PRO A 592 -8.29 -2.93 -7.29
C PRO A 592 -8.32 -3.00 -5.77
N ILE A 593 -7.24 -3.51 -5.14
CA ILE A 593 -7.13 -3.66 -3.69
C ILE A 593 -7.02 -2.28 -3.02
N ILE A 594 -6.15 -1.40 -3.56
CA ILE A 594 -5.85 -0.10 -2.93
C ILE A 594 -6.71 1.05 -3.46
N GLY A 595 -7.09 1.03 -4.74
CA GLY A 595 -7.83 2.08 -5.44
C GLY A 595 -9.30 1.75 -5.70
N GLY A 596 -9.74 0.55 -5.33
CA GLY A 596 -11.12 0.10 -5.38
C GLY A 596 -11.62 -0.32 -6.78
N ALA A 597 -12.93 -0.53 -6.88
CA ALA A 597 -13.56 -1.20 -8.01
C ALA A 597 -13.38 -0.51 -9.38
N LYS A 598 -13.05 0.79 -9.41
CA LYS A 598 -12.78 1.52 -10.67
C LYS A 598 -11.60 0.95 -11.46
N PHE A 599 -10.72 0.19 -10.82
CA PHE A 599 -9.57 -0.46 -11.47
C PHE A 599 -9.79 -1.94 -11.80
N ASN A 600 -10.99 -2.49 -11.55
CA ASN A 600 -11.28 -3.91 -11.83
C ASN A 600 -11.11 -4.28 -13.32
N GLU A 601 -11.23 -3.31 -14.22
CA GLU A 601 -11.14 -3.50 -15.67
C GLU A 601 -9.68 -3.47 -16.20
N LEU A 602 -8.69 -3.09 -15.37
CA LEU A 602 -7.28 -2.99 -15.79
C LEU A 602 -6.75 -4.31 -16.34
N THR A 603 -7.09 -5.45 -15.70
CA THR A 603 -6.64 -6.76 -16.15
C THR A 603 -7.12 -7.04 -17.58
N SER A 604 -8.41 -6.84 -17.85
CA SER A 604 -8.94 -7.03 -19.21
C SER A 604 -8.36 -6.05 -20.22
N MET A 605 -8.10 -4.81 -19.80
CA MET A 605 -7.52 -3.76 -20.64
C MET A 605 -6.08 -4.12 -21.08
N PHE A 606 -5.28 -4.70 -20.19
CA PHE A 606 -3.89 -5.04 -20.46
C PHE A 606 -3.70 -6.44 -21.06
N GLU A 607 -4.65 -7.36 -20.90
CA GLU A 607 -4.57 -8.71 -21.47
C GLU A 607 -5.16 -8.83 -22.88
N ARG A 608 -6.15 -7.99 -23.23
CA ARG A 608 -6.90 -8.08 -24.50
C ARG A 608 -6.69 -6.86 -25.37
N PHE A 609 -5.70 -6.92 -26.24
CA PHE A 609 -5.37 -5.90 -27.23
C PHE A 609 -5.02 -6.54 -28.56
N ASP A 610 -5.28 -5.85 -29.66
CA ASP A 610 -5.03 -6.35 -31.02
C ASP A 610 -3.55 -6.18 -31.41
N ASN A 611 -2.88 -5.16 -30.88
CA ASN A 611 -1.49 -4.84 -31.18
C ASN A 611 -0.81 -4.04 -30.06
N PHE A 612 0.52 -3.96 -30.08
CA PHE A 612 1.28 -3.32 -29.01
C PHE A 612 1.17 -1.79 -29.03
N ASN A 613 0.89 -1.18 -30.18
CA ASN A 613 0.57 0.25 -30.23
C ASN A 613 -0.71 0.56 -29.44
N GLU A 614 -1.76 -0.25 -29.59
CA GLU A 614 -2.97 -0.14 -28.79
C GLU A 614 -2.69 -0.34 -27.30
N LEU A 615 -1.91 -1.36 -26.92
CA LEU A 615 -1.53 -1.57 -25.52
C LEU A 615 -0.79 -0.34 -24.95
N TYR A 616 0.16 0.20 -25.70
CA TYR A 616 0.91 1.38 -25.31
C TYR A 616 -0.02 2.57 -25.06
N GLN A 617 -0.94 2.87 -25.99
CA GLN A 617 -1.90 3.97 -25.83
C GLN A 617 -2.81 3.75 -24.61
N ARG A 618 -3.31 2.54 -24.40
CA ARG A 618 -4.11 2.21 -23.20
C ARG A 618 -3.35 2.45 -21.90
N ILE A 619 -2.05 2.15 -21.84
CA ILE A 619 -1.21 2.44 -20.67
C ILE A 619 -1.09 3.95 -20.47
N VAL A 620 -0.79 4.71 -21.53
CA VAL A 620 -0.68 6.18 -21.49
C VAL A 620 -1.98 6.82 -21.00
N ASP A 621 -3.13 6.38 -21.53
CA ASP A 621 -4.46 6.90 -21.19
C ASP A 621 -4.81 6.75 -19.71
N VAL A 622 -4.38 5.65 -19.07
CA VAL A 622 -4.66 5.39 -17.66
C VAL A 622 -3.54 5.83 -16.71
N ASN A 623 -2.36 6.17 -17.23
CA ASN A 623 -1.15 6.43 -16.43
C ASN A 623 -1.38 7.56 -15.40
N GLU A 624 -1.96 8.69 -15.83
CA GLU A 624 -2.23 9.82 -14.95
C GLU A 624 -3.23 9.42 -13.84
N GLY A 625 -4.32 8.73 -14.19
CA GLY A 625 -5.34 8.28 -13.25
C GLY A 625 -4.80 7.28 -12.22
N ILE A 626 -3.89 6.38 -12.63
CA ILE A 626 -3.19 5.47 -11.72
C ILE A 626 -2.25 6.26 -10.80
N ASN A 627 -1.44 7.17 -11.34
CA ASN A 627 -0.50 7.95 -10.54
C ASN A 627 -1.22 8.82 -9.49
N GLN A 628 -2.31 9.48 -9.86
CA GLN A 628 -3.13 10.26 -8.94
C GLN A 628 -3.71 9.40 -7.81
N GLU A 629 -4.14 8.17 -8.09
CA GLU A 629 -4.57 7.24 -7.05
C GLU A 629 -3.41 6.84 -6.14
N LEU A 630 -2.27 6.45 -6.72
CA LEU A 630 -1.09 6.04 -5.95
C LEU A 630 -0.60 7.16 -5.02
N ASP A 631 -0.69 8.43 -5.44
CA ASP A 631 -0.34 9.58 -4.61
C ASP A 631 -1.20 9.72 -3.34
N VAL A 632 -2.46 9.28 -3.37
CA VAL A 632 -3.33 9.25 -2.18
C VAL A 632 -2.78 8.32 -1.10
N HIS A 633 -2.01 7.29 -1.50
CA HIS A 633 -1.46 6.27 -0.61
C HIS A 633 0.02 6.49 -0.29
N SER A 634 0.66 7.50 -0.88
CA SER A 634 2.10 7.78 -0.74
C SER A 634 2.56 7.97 0.71
N ILE A 635 1.72 8.58 1.55
CA ILE A 635 2.01 8.79 2.98
C ILE A 635 1.93 7.47 3.76
N LYS A 636 1.00 6.58 3.41
CA LYS A 636 0.68 5.36 4.17
C LYS A 636 1.59 4.19 3.83
N MET A 637 1.99 4.11 2.57
CA MET A 637 2.77 2.99 2.02
C MET A 637 3.80 3.49 0.98
N PRO A 638 4.73 4.36 1.39
CA PRO A 638 5.60 5.07 0.46
C PRO A 638 6.44 4.15 -0.43
N ALA A 639 6.98 3.05 0.11
CA ALA A 639 7.82 2.13 -0.67
C ALA A 639 7.00 1.30 -1.68
N GLN A 640 5.78 0.89 -1.30
CA GLN A 640 4.87 0.15 -2.15
C GLN A 640 4.38 1.04 -3.31
N VAL A 641 3.98 2.28 -3.00
CA VAL A 641 3.60 3.29 -4.00
C VAL A 641 4.77 3.58 -4.93
N TYR A 642 5.97 3.81 -4.39
CA TYR A 642 7.18 4.00 -5.20
C TYR A 642 7.40 2.83 -6.17
N TYR A 643 7.31 1.59 -5.67
CA TYR A 643 7.46 0.40 -6.50
C TYR A 643 6.41 0.32 -7.62
N LEU A 644 5.14 0.61 -7.30
CA LEU A 644 4.05 0.56 -8.28
C LEU A 644 4.22 1.61 -9.38
N LYS A 645 4.60 2.84 -9.01
CA LYS A 645 4.94 3.90 -9.97
C LYS A 645 6.11 3.50 -10.85
N TYR A 646 7.17 2.96 -10.24
CA TYR A 646 8.34 2.48 -10.94
C TYR A 646 8.01 1.39 -11.98
N ILE A 647 7.24 0.36 -11.63
CA ILE A 647 6.89 -0.70 -12.59
C ILE A 647 5.90 -0.22 -13.67
N LEU A 648 5.09 0.80 -13.39
CA LEU A 648 4.20 1.42 -14.38
C LEU A 648 4.99 2.18 -15.44
N GLU A 649 5.96 3.01 -15.03
CA GLU A 649 6.88 3.70 -15.95
C GLU A 649 7.70 2.71 -16.79
N MET A 650 8.16 1.62 -16.18
CA MET A 650 8.84 0.54 -16.90
C MET A 650 7.92 -0.12 -17.94
N ALA A 651 6.66 -0.39 -17.58
CA ALA A 651 5.69 -0.99 -18.48
C ALA A 651 5.37 -0.07 -19.66
N GLU A 652 5.19 1.23 -19.42
CA GLU A 652 4.99 2.23 -20.47
C GLU A 652 6.16 2.26 -21.45
N SER A 653 7.40 2.40 -20.95
CA SER A 653 8.61 2.42 -21.79
C SER A 653 8.81 1.11 -22.57
N ALA A 654 8.47 -0.03 -21.96
CA ALA A 654 8.51 -1.33 -22.64
C ALA A 654 7.49 -1.43 -23.77
N ALA A 655 6.24 -1.02 -23.51
CA ALA A 655 5.18 -1.02 -24.50
C ALA A 655 5.53 -0.08 -25.66
N PHE A 656 6.03 1.13 -25.38
CA PHE A 656 6.51 2.07 -26.40
C PHE A 656 7.57 1.45 -27.32
N ARG A 657 8.57 0.77 -26.75
CA ARG A 657 9.62 0.09 -27.53
C ARG A 657 9.03 -0.97 -28.46
N VAL A 658 8.18 -1.84 -27.94
CA VAL A 658 7.60 -2.94 -28.73
C VAL A 658 6.66 -2.38 -29.81
N ALA A 659 5.85 -1.38 -29.47
CA ALA A 659 5.00 -0.66 -30.41
C ALA A 659 5.79 0.03 -31.54
N SER A 660 6.92 0.65 -31.22
CA SER A 660 7.82 1.28 -32.20
C SER A 660 8.36 0.28 -33.23
N ILE A 661 8.82 -0.88 -32.75
CA ILE A 661 9.30 -1.95 -33.63
C ILE A 661 8.15 -2.54 -34.46
N GLU A 662 6.98 -2.73 -33.85
CA GLU A 662 5.78 -3.21 -34.55
C GLU A 662 5.35 -2.25 -35.67
N ALA A 663 5.39 -0.94 -35.42
CA ALA A 663 5.04 0.09 -36.39
C ALA A 663 5.97 0.06 -37.61
N LEU A 664 7.28 -0.04 -37.39
CA LEU A 664 8.27 -0.14 -38.47
C LEU A 664 8.11 -1.43 -39.29
N ALA A 665 7.84 -2.56 -38.62
CA ALA A 665 7.60 -3.84 -39.31
C ALA A 665 6.33 -3.78 -40.18
N LYS A 666 5.23 -3.20 -39.67
CA LYS A 666 3.98 -3.01 -40.43
C LYS A 666 4.12 -2.05 -41.61
N ALA A 667 4.96 -1.03 -41.47
CA ALA A 667 5.28 -0.08 -42.54
C ALA A 667 6.24 -0.64 -43.61
N ASN A 668 6.65 -1.92 -43.50
CA ASN A 668 7.59 -2.58 -44.41
C ASN A 668 8.95 -1.88 -44.51
N ILE A 669 9.40 -1.26 -43.42
CA ILE A 669 10.74 -0.67 -43.35
C ILE A 669 11.80 -1.79 -43.36
N PRO A 670 12.87 -1.67 -44.16
CA PRO A 670 13.99 -2.61 -44.10
C PRO A 670 14.64 -2.59 -42.71
N LEU A 671 14.46 -3.66 -41.94
CA LEU A 671 14.82 -3.71 -40.52
C LEU A 671 15.61 -4.98 -40.19
N SER A 672 16.69 -4.82 -39.42
CA SER A 672 17.48 -5.90 -38.82
C SER A 672 17.42 -5.81 -37.30
N ILE A 673 16.79 -6.81 -36.67
CA ILE A 673 16.55 -6.84 -35.21
C ILE A 673 17.47 -7.85 -34.56
N TYR A 674 18.28 -7.39 -33.60
CA TYR A 674 19.13 -8.22 -32.77
C TYR A 674 18.64 -8.19 -31.32
N GLY A 675 18.34 -9.35 -30.74
CA GLY A 675 17.70 -9.43 -29.42
C GLY A 675 17.36 -10.86 -28.99
N ASP A 676 16.45 -10.97 -28.04
CA ASP A 676 15.90 -12.25 -27.57
C ASP A 676 14.82 -12.82 -28.48
N ASP A 677 14.52 -14.10 -28.31
CA ASP A 677 13.55 -14.84 -29.12
C ASP A 677 12.10 -14.38 -28.91
N ASP A 678 11.77 -13.65 -27.83
CA ASP A 678 10.39 -13.17 -27.60
C ASP A 678 9.98 -12.15 -28.69
N TRP A 679 10.92 -11.52 -29.41
CA TRP A 679 10.61 -10.69 -30.60
C TRP A 679 9.81 -11.47 -31.65
N VAL A 680 10.23 -12.71 -31.92
CA VAL A 680 9.57 -13.60 -32.88
C VAL A 680 8.45 -14.38 -32.21
N GLY A 681 8.67 -14.85 -30.98
CA GLY A 681 7.70 -15.65 -30.22
C GLY A 681 6.40 -14.91 -29.91
N SER A 682 6.45 -13.57 -29.80
CA SER A 682 5.27 -12.71 -29.62
C SER A 682 4.51 -12.42 -30.91
N GLY A 683 5.08 -12.70 -32.08
CA GLY A 683 4.51 -12.34 -33.38
C GLY A 683 4.73 -10.88 -33.79
N VAL A 684 5.40 -10.06 -32.98
CA VAL A 684 5.72 -8.65 -33.30
C VAL A 684 6.65 -8.54 -34.50
N VAL A 685 7.64 -9.44 -34.56
CA VAL A 685 8.69 -9.43 -35.58
C VAL A 685 8.60 -10.68 -36.46
N PRO A 686 8.44 -10.54 -37.79
CA PRO A 686 8.61 -11.63 -38.73
C PRO A 686 10.01 -12.24 -38.68
N LYS A 687 10.10 -13.57 -38.80
CA LYS A 687 11.38 -14.32 -38.71
C LYS A 687 12.51 -13.80 -39.62
N HIS A 688 12.19 -13.22 -40.78
CA HIS A 688 13.21 -12.74 -41.73
C HIS A 688 13.88 -11.42 -41.30
N LEU A 689 13.23 -10.62 -40.45
CA LEU A 689 13.77 -9.38 -39.88
C LEU A 689 14.64 -9.65 -38.63
N PHE A 690 14.41 -10.78 -37.95
CA PHE A 690 15.17 -11.18 -36.77
C PHE A 690 16.54 -11.77 -37.14
N LYS A 691 17.60 -11.28 -36.51
CA LYS A 691 19.00 -11.66 -36.75
C LYS A 691 19.65 -12.38 -35.55
N GLY A 692 18.88 -12.69 -34.50
CA GLY A 692 19.37 -13.38 -33.31
C GLY A 692 20.14 -12.48 -32.35
N ILE A 693 20.93 -13.10 -31.47
CA ILE A 693 21.76 -12.39 -30.48
C ILE A 693 23.10 -12.02 -31.13
N ILE A 694 23.45 -10.74 -31.12
CA ILE A 694 24.76 -10.25 -31.56
C ILE A 694 25.81 -10.31 -30.44
N GLN A 695 27.04 -10.69 -30.77
CA GLN A 695 28.12 -10.72 -29.79
C GLN A 695 28.63 -9.31 -29.50
N ARG A 696 29.05 -9.04 -28.25
CA ARG A 696 29.53 -7.71 -27.84
C ARG A 696 30.66 -7.18 -28.73
N LYS A 697 31.61 -8.04 -29.13
CA LYS A 697 32.75 -7.69 -29.99
C LYS A 697 32.35 -7.28 -31.41
N GLU A 698 31.15 -7.66 -31.86
CA GLU A 698 30.62 -7.36 -33.20
C GLU A 698 29.79 -6.06 -33.21
N LEU A 699 29.39 -5.55 -32.02
CA LEU A 699 28.54 -4.36 -31.91
C LEU A 699 29.16 -3.14 -32.59
N ARG A 700 30.46 -2.94 -32.44
CA ARG A 700 31.16 -1.81 -33.07
C ARG A 700 31.02 -1.86 -34.59
N SER A 701 31.31 -3.03 -35.17
CA SER A 701 31.20 -3.24 -36.61
C SER A 701 29.79 -2.99 -37.11
N LEU A 702 28.77 -3.43 -36.37
CA LEU A 702 27.37 -3.15 -36.71
C LEU A 702 27.10 -1.64 -36.65
N TYR A 703 27.42 -0.97 -35.54
CA TYR A 703 27.15 0.45 -35.35
C TYR A 703 27.79 1.35 -36.41
N GLU A 704 29.01 1.01 -36.83
CA GLU A 704 29.74 1.73 -37.88
C GLU A 704 29.20 1.46 -39.30
N GLN A 705 28.61 0.29 -39.54
CA GLN A 705 28.17 -0.13 -40.88
C GLN A 705 26.68 0.06 -41.11
N SER A 706 25.84 0.12 -40.08
CA SER A 706 24.40 0.34 -40.26
C SER A 706 24.10 1.72 -40.85
N GLN A 707 23.29 1.77 -41.91
CA GLN A 707 22.83 3.03 -42.49
C GLN A 707 22.10 3.87 -41.43
N LEU A 708 21.20 3.27 -40.67
CA LEU A 708 20.56 3.91 -39.52
C LEU A 708 20.55 2.96 -38.32
N ASN A 709 21.02 3.44 -37.17
CA ASN A 709 20.89 2.73 -35.91
C ASN A 709 19.71 3.28 -35.12
N LEU A 710 18.72 2.44 -34.86
CA LEU A 710 17.61 2.77 -33.97
C LEU A 710 17.98 2.38 -32.54
N ASN A 711 17.85 3.35 -31.63
CA ASN A 711 17.85 3.12 -30.20
C ASN A 711 16.46 3.41 -29.64
N LEU A 712 15.99 2.55 -28.73
CA LEU A 712 14.74 2.74 -27.99
C LEU A 712 15.06 2.49 -26.52
N ASN A 713 14.76 3.43 -25.64
CA ASN A 713 14.94 3.21 -24.20
C ASN A 713 14.06 2.09 -23.63
N PHE A 714 14.51 1.53 -22.50
CA PHE A 714 13.77 0.58 -21.66
C PHE A 714 14.36 0.56 -20.27
N MET A 715 13.51 0.62 -19.25
CA MET A 715 13.89 0.65 -17.84
C MET A 715 14.85 1.78 -17.45
N GLN A 716 14.92 2.84 -18.25
CA GLN A 716 15.70 4.02 -17.92
C GLN A 716 14.74 5.13 -17.49
N VAL A 717 15.10 5.79 -16.39
CA VAL A 717 14.61 7.09 -15.89
C VAL A 717 14.16 8.03 -17.01
N SER A 718 13.11 8.80 -16.74
CA SER A 718 12.41 9.63 -17.73
C SER A 718 13.32 10.57 -18.52
N SER A 719 14.36 11.13 -17.90
CA SER A 719 15.25 12.12 -18.51
C SER A 719 16.45 11.57 -19.30
N THR A 720 16.89 10.33 -19.07
CA THR A 720 18.23 9.87 -19.50
C THR A 720 18.33 9.34 -20.92
N VAL A 721 19.44 9.66 -21.58
CA VAL A 721 19.84 9.11 -22.88
C VAL A 721 20.45 7.72 -22.73
N ASN A 722 20.06 6.74 -23.56
CA ASN A 722 20.69 5.42 -23.52
C ASN A 722 22.21 5.52 -23.74
N PRO A 723 23.02 4.83 -22.94
CA PRO A 723 24.45 4.66 -23.22
C PRO A 723 24.74 4.18 -24.65
N LYS A 724 23.85 3.37 -25.24
CA LYS A 724 23.97 2.93 -26.64
C LYS A 724 23.96 4.07 -27.64
N VAL A 725 23.21 5.15 -27.40
CA VAL A 725 23.23 6.36 -28.24
C VAL A 725 24.64 6.93 -28.29
N LEU A 726 25.32 6.95 -27.14
CA LEU A 726 26.70 7.43 -27.03
C LEU A 726 27.69 6.43 -27.65
N ASP A 727 27.49 5.12 -27.46
CA ASP A 727 28.32 4.09 -28.08
C ASP A 727 28.28 4.18 -29.63
N ILE A 728 27.08 4.31 -30.21
CA ILE A 728 26.91 4.45 -31.67
C ILE A 728 27.47 5.80 -32.15
N ALA A 729 27.18 6.89 -31.45
CA ALA A 729 27.69 8.22 -31.77
C ALA A 729 29.23 8.25 -31.76
N ALA A 730 29.87 7.63 -30.75
CA ALA A 730 31.33 7.52 -30.68
C ALA A 730 31.94 6.72 -31.84
N CYS A 731 31.18 5.79 -32.43
CA CYS A 731 31.58 5.07 -33.64
C CYS A 731 31.44 5.91 -34.93
N GLY A 732 30.76 7.06 -34.87
CA GLY A 732 30.36 7.82 -36.06
C GLY A 732 29.19 7.18 -36.81
N GLY A 733 28.40 6.32 -36.16
CA GLY A 733 27.17 5.77 -36.72
C GLY A 733 26.03 6.79 -36.65
N GLN A 734 25.12 6.73 -37.63
CA GLN A 734 23.90 7.54 -37.61
C GLN A 734 22.91 6.97 -36.59
N VAL A 735 22.43 7.81 -35.66
CA VAL A 735 21.55 7.41 -34.56
C VAL A 735 20.19 8.07 -34.69
N LEU A 736 19.13 7.28 -34.57
CA LEU A 736 17.78 7.71 -34.26
C LEU A 736 17.38 7.16 -32.88
N THR A 737 16.91 8.00 -31.98
CA THR A 737 16.50 7.61 -30.62
C THR A 737 15.20 8.27 -30.21
N ASP A 738 14.49 7.71 -29.23
CA ASP A 738 13.42 8.44 -28.56
C ASP A 738 13.97 9.70 -27.87
N VAL A 739 13.26 10.83 -27.99
CA VAL A 739 13.69 12.12 -27.43
C VAL A 739 13.67 12.05 -25.92
N ARG A 740 14.80 12.47 -25.33
CA ARG A 740 14.99 12.58 -23.89
C ARG A 740 15.52 13.98 -23.56
N PRO A 741 15.03 14.64 -22.50
CA PRO A 741 15.50 15.97 -22.10
C PRO A 741 17.03 16.09 -22.00
N GLU A 742 17.73 15.04 -21.54
CA GLU A 742 19.19 15.09 -21.42
C GLU A 742 19.93 15.05 -22.75
N LEU A 743 19.30 14.66 -23.86
CA LEU A 743 19.93 14.67 -25.17
C LEU A 743 20.40 16.08 -25.54
N ASP A 744 19.58 17.08 -25.21
CA ASP A 744 19.88 18.49 -25.44
C ASP A 744 20.99 19.01 -24.52
N VAL A 745 21.13 18.43 -23.33
CA VAL A 745 22.20 18.77 -22.39
C VAL A 745 23.54 18.18 -22.83
N LEU A 746 23.53 16.93 -23.30
CA LEU A 746 24.73 16.25 -23.79
C LEU A 746 25.21 16.85 -25.13
N TYR A 747 24.29 17.23 -26.00
CA TYR A 747 24.55 17.79 -27.32
C TYR A 747 23.81 19.14 -27.47
N PRO A 748 24.31 20.22 -26.86
CA PRO A 748 23.64 21.53 -26.90
C PRO A 748 23.55 22.10 -28.32
N ASP A 749 24.51 21.77 -29.19
CA ASP A 749 24.45 22.08 -30.61
C ASP A 749 23.61 21.03 -31.36
N SER A 750 22.47 21.47 -31.92
CA SER A 750 21.56 20.62 -32.67
C SER A 750 22.14 20.12 -34.00
N VAL A 751 23.18 20.79 -34.54
CA VAL A 751 23.85 20.37 -35.77
C VAL A 751 24.72 19.14 -35.56
N ILE A 752 25.09 18.81 -34.31
CA ILE A 752 25.91 17.64 -33.96
C ILE A 752 25.21 16.80 -32.89
N ARG A 753 23.89 16.67 -33.00
CA ARG A 753 23.05 15.89 -32.09
C ARG A 753 22.50 14.64 -32.80
N PRO A 754 22.43 13.48 -32.11
CA PRO A 754 21.64 12.34 -32.57
C PRO A 754 20.20 12.72 -32.95
N TYR A 755 19.63 12.06 -33.96
CA TYR A 755 18.24 12.31 -34.35
C TYR A 755 17.27 11.79 -33.29
N GLY A 756 16.17 12.51 -33.09
CA GLY A 756 15.16 12.23 -32.09
C GLY A 756 13.75 12.05 -32.69
N PHE A 757 12.92 11.22 -32.07
CA PHE A 757 11.48 11.16 -32.31
C PHE A 757 10.70 11.03 -30.99
N THR A 758 9.42 11.38 -30.99
CA THR A 758 8.55 11.43 -29.80
C THR A 758 7.36 10.48 -29.86
N ASP A 759 6.82 10.22 -31.05
CA ASP A 759 5.61 9.41 -31.24
C ASP A 759 5.89 8.14 -32.05
N VAL A 760 5.23 7.04 -31.69
CA VAL A 760 5.29 5.77 -32.42
C VAL A 760 4.79 5.92 -33.85
N ASN A 761 3.78 6.76 -34.07
CA ASN A 761 3.10 6.93 -35.35
C ASN A 761 3.92 7.75 -36.36
N GLU A 762 4.77 8.67 -35.91
CA GLU A 762 5.66 9.46 -36.79
C GLU A 762 6.94 8.70 -37.17
N LEU A 763 7.31 7.69 -36.38
CA LEU A 763 8.57 6.97 -36.52
C LEU A 763 8.82 6.40 -37.94
N PRO A 764 7.84 5.77 -38.62
CA PRO A 764 8.06 5.29 -39.99
C PRO A 764 8.40 6.40 -40.99
N ASP A 765 7.78 7.57 -40.88
CA ASP A 765 8.02 8.69 -41.79
C ASP A 765 9.39 9.33 -41.55
N ILE A 766 9.80 9.45 -40.29
CA ILE A 766 11.14 9.93 -39.91
C ILE A 766 12.20 8.97 -40.45
N VAL A 767 12.02 7.66 -40.25
CA VAL A 767 12.94 6.65 -40.77
C VAL A 767 13.04 6.71 -42.29
N ASN A 768 11.91 6.78 -43.00
CA ASN A 768 11.91 6.92 -44.46
C ASN A 768 12.63 8.20 -44.91
N THR A 769 12.45 9.30 -44.20
CA THR A 769 13.14 10.57 -44.50
C THR A 769 14.65 10.42 -44.33
N LEU A 770 15.11 9.78 -43.26
CA LEU A 770 16.54 9.55 -43.00
C LEU A 770 17.16 8.55 -44.00
N LEU A 771 16.44 7.49 -44.38
CA LEU A 771 16.92 6.50 -45.35
C LEU A 771 16.94 7.04 -46.79
N ASN A 772 15.97 7.89 -47.15
CA ASN A 772 15.85 8.48 -48.50
C ASN A 772 16.56 9.82 -48.65
N GLY A 773 17.01 10.41 -47.54
CA GLY A 773 17.75 11.67 -47.49
C GLY A 773 19.11 11.50 -48.16
N ASN A 774 19.14 11.52 -49.50
CA ASN A 774 20.32 11.60 -50.35
C ASN A 774 21.03 12.94 -50.10
N SER A 775 21.71 13.06 -48.97
CA SER A 775 22.59 14.18 -48.68
C SER A 775 23.94 13.87 -49.28
N SER A 776 24.43 14.72 -50.18
CA SER A 776 25.77 14.65 -50.77
C SER A 776 26.80 14.09 -49.78
N CYS A 777 27.47 13.00 -50.16
CA CYS A 777 28.33 12.15 -49.33
C CYS A 777 29.36 12.91 -48.46
N ALA A 778 29.71 14.15 -48.80
CA ALA A 778 30.60 15.00 -48.01
C ALA A 778 29.96 15.63 -46.76
N GLY A 779 28.69 16.06 -46.82
CA GLY A 779 28.02 16.78 -45.72
C GLY A 779 27.62 15.86 -44.56
N GLU A 780 27.06 14.70 -44.89
CA GLU A 780 26.64 13.70 -43.90
C GLU A 780 27.85 13.05 -43.20
N LYS A 781 28.91 12.72 -43.94
CA LYS A 781 30.17 12.24 -43.36
C LYS A 781 30.82 13.27 -42.43
N SER A 782 30.72 14.56 -42.77
CA SER A 782 31.20 15.64 -41.90
C SER A 782 30.40 15.73 -40.60
N HIS A 783 29.07 15.58 -40.68
CA HIS A 783 28.19 15.59 -39.52
C HIS A 783 28.46 14.42 -38.56
N LEU A 784 28.52 13.19 -39.09
CA LEU A 784 28.77 11.98 -38.29
C LEU A 784 30.16 12.00 -37.64
N ARG A 785 31.18 12.52 -38.34
CA ARG A 785 32.52 12.74 -37.77
C ARG A 785 32.46 13.74 -36.61
N ALA A 786 31.76 14.86 -36.78
CA ALA A 786 31.66 15.88 -35.74
C ALA A 786 30.93 15.36 -34.48
N ILE A 787 29.87 14.55 -34.65
CA ILE A 787 29.23 13.84 -33.54
C ILE A 787 30.24 12.93 -32.83
N ALA A 788 30.95 12.07 -33.57
CA ALA A 788 31.90 11.14 -32.97
C ALA A 788 33.02 11.86 -32.19
N GLU A 789 33.57 12.93 -32.76
CA GLU A 789 34.58 13.76 -32.09
C GLU A 789 34.03 14.38 -30.81
N ARG A 790 32.81 14.93 -30.84
CA ARG A 790 32.14 15.48 -29.65
C ARG A 790 31.93 14.41 -28.59
N THR A 791 31.42 13.23 -28.95
CA THR A 791 31.18 12.13 -28.00
C THR A 791 32.48 11.63 -27.40
N ARG A 792 33.51 11.36 -28.21
CA ARG A 792 34.81 10.87 -27.73
C ARG A 792 35.50 11.85 -26.78
N SER A 793 35.40 13.15 -27.08
CA SER A 793 36.06 14.21 -26.30
C SER A 793 35.33 14.60 -25.02
N HIS A 794 34.01 14.45 -24.93
CA HIS A 794 33.22 14.93 -23.77
C HIS A 794 32.44 13.83 -23.03
N HIS A 795 32.06 12.77 -23.73
CA HIS A 795 31.12 11.75 -23.23
C HIS A 795 31.71 10.34 -23.26
N SER A 796 33.02 10.20 -23.11
CA SER A 796 33.68 8.89 -22.98
C SER A 796 33.76 8.43 -21.52
N MET A 797 33.86 7.11 -21.32
CA MET A 797 34.02 6.52 -19.98
C MET A 797 35.27 7.03 -19.27
N GLU A 798 36.33 7.31 -20.04
CA GLU A 798 37.57 7.92 -19.55
C GLU A 798 37.34 9.30 -18.94
N ASN A 799 36.45 10.12 -19.52
CA ASN A 799 36.09 11.42 -18.93
C ASN A 799 35.32 11.27 -17.62
N ARG A 800 34.46 10.26 -17.50
CA ARG A 800 33.78 9.96 -16.23
C ARG A 800 34.79 9.51 -15.18
N ALA A 801 35.81 8.75 -15.57
CA ALA A 801 36.89 8.32 -14.68
C ALA A 801 37.74 9.51 -14.21
N ARG A 802 38.11 10.44 -15.12
CA ARG A 802 38.80 11.71 -14.75
C ARG A 802 37.98 12.52 -13.76
N TRP A 803 36.70 12.70 -14.05
CA TRP A 803 35.78 13.41 -13.16
C TRP A 803 35.77 12.77 -11.76
N LEU A 804 35.72 11.44 -11.65
CA LEU A 804 35.76 10.76 -10.35
C LEU A 804 37.08 10.99 -9.61
N ILE A 805 38.22 10.93 -10.32
CA ILE A 805 39.54 11.17 -9.75
C ILE A 805 39.64 12.56 -9.14
N GLU A 806 39.18 13.57 -9.89
CA GLU A 806 39.22 14.97 -9.49
C GLU A 806 38.30 15.25 -8.29
N ASN A 807 37.05 14.75 -8.33
CA ASN A 807 36.05 15.03 -7.29
C ASN A 807 36.34 14.31 -5.97
N PHE A 808 37.06 13.18 -6.00
CA PHE A 808 37.34 12.38 -4.81
C PHE A 808 38.83 12.33 -4.43
N SER A 809 39.68 13.14 -5.08
CA SER A 809 41.12 13.22 -4.79
C SER A 809 41.80 11.84 -4.74
N LEU A 810 41.58 11.03 -5.78
CA LEU A 810 42.04 9.64 -5.81
C LEU A 810 43.54 9.50 -6.11
N GLN A 811 44.20 10.58 -6.55
CA GLN A 811 45.64 10.66 -6.87
C GLN A 811 46.43 11.41 -5.80
#